data_AF-A0AA40A042-F1
#
_entry.id   AF-A0AA40A042-F1
#
_cell.length_a   1.000
_cell.length_b   1.000
_cell.length_c   1.000
_cell.angle_alpha   90.00
_cell.angle_beta   90.00
_cell.angle_gamma   90.00
#
_symmetry.space_group_name_H-M   'P 1'
#
loop_
_entity.id
_entity.type
_entity.pdbx_description
1 polymer ?
#
loop_
_entity_poly.entity_id
_entity_poly.type
_entity_poly.pdbx_seq_one_letter_code
_entity_poly.pdbx_strand_id
1 'polypeptide(L)'
;MAELSKNFETLQLHAGQEPDPTTNSRAVPIYATTSFVFNDSAHGARLFGLKEFGNIYSRIMNPTTDVFEKRIAALEGGVAAVAASSGQAAQFMAIATLAGSGDNIVSTSNLYGGTYNQFKVLFARFGITTKFIDGDKPEDIVAAIDDKTKAVYIESIGNPRYNVPDFEGIVKVAHEHGVPVVVDNTFAAGGFFVRPIDHGADIVVHSATKWIGGHGTTIGGVIVDSGKFDWGKNAARFPQMVEPSAGYHGLKFWDTFGPITFIIRLRVEILRDLGACLNPFAAQQLILGIETLSLRAERHAQNAAALAAYLEKSPYVTWVSYPGLASHPSHENAKKYLKRGFGGMLSFGVKGGGAAGSQIVDGFKLVSNLANVGDSKTLAIHPWSTTHEQLSDEEKISSGATEDLIRISVGTEHIDDIIADFDQAFKAAEAQPPTTTTTTTTAMLRSALLIALAVTAAASTSPQQHLQRQTSVTLRIPASHLLPNPGVLPPSTHGTLSALGAGRASAPLTAANTLVFGNVSAGSYLVDVHCATHAFAPLRVDVVERGEGDGLLVRAWETFRGNDWDNKGEAVPADGGIEVRVLGEKNYFMERSKFNAFSILKNPMILLGLVSMCIFIGMPYLVDNMDPEMRAEWEERQKTNPMNGIMGAATGQPGASGGVGNFDMAAFLAGTSAKKGGSDDGAAAASSVADSGKTTSGKGGENSRKKR
;
A
#
# COMPACT_ATOMS: atom_id res chain seq x y z
N MET A 1 -26.78 -12.14 18.95
CA MET A 1 -25.82 -13.02 18.26
C MET A 1 -24.67 -13.54 19.12
N ALA A 2 -24.00 -12.75 19.98
CA ALA A 2 -23.10 -13.31 21.00
C ALA A 2 -23.83 -14.30 21.96
N GLU A 3 -25.15 -14.20 22.03
CA GLU A 3 -26.03 -15.17 22.69
C GLU A 3 -26.20 -16.51 21.94
N LEU A 4 -25.90 -16.60 20.63
CA LEU A 4 -26.13 -17.84 19.87
C LEU A 4 -25.01 -18.86 20.04
N SER A 5 -23.75 -18.43 20.16
CA SER A 5 -22.59 -19.33 20.28
C SER A 5 -21.34 -18.54 20.66
N LYS A 6 -20.43 -19.19 21.41
CA LYS A 6 -19.06 -18.70 21.65
C LYS A 6 -18.02 -19.42 20.79
N ASN A 7 -18.44 -20.35 19.93
CA ASN A 7 -17.56 -21.17 19.11
C ASN A 7 -17.11 -20.40 17.85
N PHE A 8 -15.81 -20.43 17.58
CA PHE A 8 -15.17 -19.66 16.52
C PHE A 8 -15.79 -19.92 15.14
N GLU A 9 -16.03 -21.19 14.80
CA GLU A 9 -16.55 -21.63 13.48
C GLU A 9 -17.96 -21.11 13.23
N THR A 10 -18.76 -20.96 14.28
CA THR A 10 -20.10 -20.36 14.17
C THR A 10 -20.02 -18.84 14.07
N LEU A 11 -19.15 -18.21 14.88
CA LEU A 11 -18.97 -16.77 14.89
C LEU A 11 -18.43 -16.25 13.55
N GLN A 12 -17.50 -16.96 12.91
CA GLN A 12 -16.91 -16.54 11.63
C GLN A 12 -17.95 -16.46 10.49
N LEU A 13 -19.09 -17.16 10.63
CA LEU A 13 -20.18 -17.16 9.65
C LEU A 13 -21.30 -16.18 9.98
N HIS A 14 -21.53 -15.87 11.26
CA HIS A 14 -22.77 -15.22 11.70
C HIS A 14 -22.57 -13.95 12.52
N ALA A 15 -21.41 -13.76 13.16
CA ALA A 15 -21.19 -12.57 13.97
C ALA A 15 -21.26 -11.31 13.12
N GLY A 16 -21.88 -10.27 13.68
CA GLY A 16 -22.05 -8.97 13.03
C GLY A 16 -23.13 -8.89 11.95
N GLN A 17 -23.78 -10.01 11.58
CA GLN A 17 -24.71 -10.04 10.45
C GLN A 17 -26.08 -10.63 10.84
N GLU A 18 -27.14 -9.96 10.41
CA GLU A 18 -28.49 -10.50 10.28
C GLU A 18 -28.90 -10.49 8.80
N PRO A 19 -29.89 -11.30 8.36
CA PRO A 19 -30.48 -11.14 7.04
C PRO A 19 -30.94 -9.70 6.82
N ASP A 20 -30.69 -9.15 5.62
CA ASP A 20 -31.10 -7.78 5.32
C ASP A 20 -32.63 -7.65 5.45
N PRO A 21 -33.15 -6.75 6.31
CA PRO A 21 -34.58 -6.69 6.60
C PRO A 21 -35.43 -6.18 5.43
N THR A 22 -34.82 -5.54 4.43
CA THR A 22 -35.53 -4.98 3.27
C THR A 22 -35.75 -6.04 2.18
N THR A 23 -34.74 -6.87 1.94
CA THR A 23 -34.68 -7.80 0.80
C THR A 23 -34.63 -9.27 1.22
N ASN A 24 -34.43 -9.55 2.52
CA ASN A 24 -34.11 -10.86 3.08
C ASN A 24 -32.82 -11.49 2.49
N SER A 25 -31.90 -10.67 1.98
CA SER A 25 -30.59 -11.16 1.52
C SER A 25 -29.86 -11.84 2.68
N ARG A 26 -29.46 -13.11 2.47
CA ARG A 26 -28.63 -13.85 3.44
C ARG A 26 -27.17 -13.48 3.34
N ALA A 27 -26.66 -13.12 2.16
CA ALA A 27 -25.31 -12.62 2.00
C ALA A 27 -25.25 -11.13 2.41
N VAL A 28 -24.09 -10.69 2.89
CA VAL A 28 -23.85 -9.28 3.25
C VAL A 28 -23.94 -8.42 1.98
N PRO A 29 -24.85 -7.43 1.91
CA PRO A 29 -24.90 -6.51 0.79
C PRO A 29 -23.65 -5.63 0.72
N ILE A 30 -23.24 -5.24 -0.49
CA ILE A 30 -22.18 -4.26 -0.70
C ILE A 30 -22.82 -2.87 -0.77
N TYR A 31 -22.67 -2.08 0.29
CA TYR A 31 -23.11 -0.69 0.33
C TYR A 31 -22.03 0.21 -0.30
N ALA A 32 -21.93 0.17 -1.63
CA ALA A 32 -21.04 1.00 -2.44
C ALA A 32 -21.52 2.45 -2.52
N THR A 33 -21.69 3.10 -1.37
CA THR A 33 -22.14 4.48 -1.23
C THR A 33 -21.12 5.29 -0.44
N THR A 34 -21.13 6.59 -0.64
CA THR A 34 -20.35 7.54 0.18
C THR A 34 -21.14 8.07 1.36
N SER A 35 -22.45 8.30 1.18
CA SER A 35 -23.28 9.12 2.06
C SER A 35 -24.59 8.42 2.39
N PHE A 36 -25.20 8.78 3.52
CA PHE A 36 -26.45 8.22 4.00
C PHE A 36 -27.46 9.35 4.29
N VAL A 37 -28.71 9.14 3.88
CA VAL A 37 -29.79 10.12 4.07
C VAL A 37 -30.20 10.14 5.54
N PHE A 38 -30.40 11.34 6.10
CA PHE A 38 -30.97 11.51 7.43
C PHE A 38 -32.50 11.52 7.37
N ASN A 39 -33.14 10.99 8.41
CA ASN A 39 -34.60 11.04 8.56
C ASN A 39 -35.12 12.50 8.59
N ASP A 40 -34.40 13.36 9.32
CA ASP A 40 -34.64 14.81 9.43
C ASP A 40 -33.37 15.52 9.92
N SER A 41 -33.40 16.85 10.02
CA SER A 41 -32.26 17.66 10.48
C SER A 41 -31.88 17.38 11.94
N ALA A 42 -32.83 17.02 12.80
CA ALA A 42 -32.59 16.70 14.20
C ALA A 42 -31.87 15.35 14.35
N HIS A 43 -32.20 14.36 13.53
CA HIS A 43 -31.49 13.09 13.43
C HIS A 43 -30.03 13.32 13.02
N GLY A 44 -29.78 14.11 11.96
CA GLY A 44 -28.43 14.51 11.58
C GLY A 44 -27.65 15.14 12.74
N ALA A 45 -28.25 16.09 13.46
CA ALA A 45 -27.61 16.74 14.61
C ALA A 45 -27.28 15.76 15.76
N ARG A 46 -28.14 14.77 16.04
CA ARG A 46 -27.86 13.74 17.05
C ARG A 46 -26.69 12.83 16.64
N LEU A 47 -26.61 12.45 15.37
CA LEU A 47 -25.50 11.63 14.85
C LEU A 47 -24.16 12.39 14.96
N PHE A 48 -24.09 13.63 14.49
CA PHE A 48 -22.85 14.44 14.59
C PHE A 48 -22.47 14.77 16.04
N GLY A 49 -23.45 14.91 16.92
CA GLY A 49 -23.23 15.11 18.36
C GLY A 49 -22.91 13.83 19.13
N LEU A 50 -22.77 12.68 18.45
CA LEU A 50 -22.56 11.35 19.05
C LEU A 50 -23.61 10.98 20.10
N LYS A 51 -24.82 11.53 19.99
CA LYS A 51 -25.98 11.24 20.86
C LYS A 51 -26.77 10.01 20.39
N GLU A 52 -26.54 9.61 19.15
CA GLU A 52 -27.16 8.46 18.50
C GLU A 52 -26.12 7.82 17.57
N PHE A 53 -26.03 6.49 17.57
CA PHE A 53 -25.18 5.76 16.62
C PHE A 53 -25.90 5.63 15.28
N GLY A 54 -25.18 5.82 14.18
CA GLY A 54 -25.74 5.67 12.85
C GLY A 54 -24.75 6.03 11.76
N ASN A 55 -25.18 5.83 10.51
CA ASN A 55 -24.35 6.10 9.35
C ASN A 55 -24.47 7.57 8.94
N ILE A 56 -23.33 8.22 8.70
CA ILE A 56 -23.22 9.59 8.19
C ILE A 56 -22.53 9.56 6.83
N TYR A 57 -21.29 9.05 6.82
CA TYR A 57 -20.43 8.97 5.65
C TYR A 57 -19.53 7.74 5.74
N SER A 58 -19.31 7.04 4.62
CA SER A 58 -18.58 5.77 4.56
C SER A 58 -17.12 5.87 5.00
N ARG A 59 -16.53 7.08 5.03
CA ARG A 59 -15.17 7.30 5.58
C ARG A 59 -15.06 6.97 7.07
N ILE A 60 -16.16 7.03 7.83
CA ILE A 60 -16.17 6.74 9.27
C ILE A 60 -16.97 5.50 9.64
N MET A 61 -18.01 5.15 8.87
CA MET A 61 -18.83 3.96 9.10
C MET A 61 -19.60 3.60 7.83
N ASN A 62 -19.59 2.32 7.47
CA ASN A 62 -20.32 1.75 6.33
C ASN A 62 -20.94 0.40 6.75
N PRO A 63 -22.20 0.08 6.42
CA PRO A 63 -22.84 -1.16 6.88
C PRO A 63 -22.11 -2.45 6.48
N THR A 64 -21.50 -2.52 5.28
CA THR A 64 -20.71 -3.69 4.88
C THR A 64 -19.46 -3.83 5.75
N THR A 65 -18.78 -2.71 6.01
CA THR A 65 -17.59 -2.66 6.87
C THR A 65 -17.92 -2.94 8.33
N ASP A 66 -19.08 -2.50 8.81
CA ASP A 66 -19.54 -2.73 10.18
C ASP A 66 -19.76 -4.23 10.48
N VAL A 67 -20.26 -5.01 9.50
CA VAL A 67 -20.32 -6.47 9.63
C VAL A 67 -18.93 -7.07 9.80
N PHE A 68 -17.97 -6.64 8.98
CA PHE A 68 -16.57 -7.10 9.07
C PHE A 68 -15.95 -6.77 10.44
N GLU A 69 -16.12 -5.53 10.90
CA GLU A 69 -15.63 -5.05 12.21
C GLU A 69 -16.23 -5.87 13.36
N LYS A 70 -17.56 -5.98 13.42
CA LYS A 70 -18.26 -6.75 14.46
C LYS A 70 -17.87 -8.23 14.45
N ARG A 71 -17.66 -8.81 13.27
CA ARG A 71 -17.27 -10.21 13.13
C ARG A 71 -15.87 -10.45 13.69
N ILE A 72 -14.88 -9.63 13.32
CA ILE A 72 -13.52 -9.75 13.87
C ILE A 72 -13.51 -9.49 15.37
N ALA A 73 -14.23 -8.48 15.86
CA ALA A 73 -14.33 -8.22 17.30
C ALA A 73 -14.83 -9.46 18.06
N ALA A 74 -15.86 -10.13 17.54
CA ALA A 74 -16.37 -11.36 18.13
C ALA A 74 -15.36 -12.52 18.10
N LEU A 75 -14.59 -12.67 17.02
CA LEU A 75 -13.57 -13.71 16.88
C LEU A 75 -12.41 -13.51 17.86
N GLU A 76 -11.96 -12.28 18.06
CA GLU A 76 -10.89 -11.92 19.02
C GLU A 76 -11.37 -11.84 20.47
N GLY A 77 -12.69 -11.83 20.70
CA GLY A 77 -13.26 -11.65 22.05
C GLY A 77 -13.19 -10.20 22.55
N GLY A 78 -13.11 -9.23 21.64
CA GLY A 78 -13.17 -7.81 21.93
C GLY A 78 -14.61 -7.25 21.96
N VAL A 79 -14.74 -6.00 22.40
CA VAL A 79 -16.04 -5.31 22.50
C VAL A 79 -16.45 -4.62 21.20
N ALA A 80 -15.47 -4.18 20.40
CA ALA A 80 -15.68 -3.49 19.14
C ALA A 80 -14.41 -3.48 18.28
N ALA A 81 -14.55 -3.15 17.00
CA ALA A 81 -13.43 -3.01 16.08
C ALA A 81 -13.62 -1.83 15.11
N VAL A 82 -12.53 -1.40 14.49
CA VAL A 82 -12.49 -0.41 13.41
C VAL A 82 -11.60 -0.93 12.30
N ALA A 83 -12.12 -0.97 11.08
CA ALA A 83 -11.40 -1.39 9.90
C ALA A 83 -10.56 -0.24 9.32
N ALA A 84 -9.41 -0.60 8.76
CA ALA A 84 -8.44 0.31 8.17
C ALA A 84 -8.12 -0.11 6.73
N SER A 85 -7.61 0.83 5.94
CA SER A 85 -7.21 0.59 4.55
C SER A 85 -6.06 -0.42 4.39
N SER A 86 -5.29 -0.68 5.45
CA SER A 86 -4.21 -1.69 5.50
C SER A 86 -3.84 -2.03 6.94
N GLY A 87 -3.07 -3.11 7.16
CA GLY A 87 -2.51 -3.42 8.49
C GLY A 87 -1.59 -2.31 9.04
N GLN A 88 -0.79 -1.71 8.17
CA GLN A 88 0.06 -0.56 8.54
C GLN A 88 -0.77 0.66 8.98
N ALA A 89 -1.91 0.90 8.32
CA ALA A 89 -2.85 1.94 8.76
C ALA A 89 -3.52 1.57 10.09
N ALA A 90 -3.86 0.29 10.31
CA ALA A 90 -4.45 -0.15 11.57
C ALA A 90 -3.51 0.10 12.77
N GLN A 91 -2.25 -0.34 12.64
CA GLN A 91 -1.19 -0.06 13.61
C GLN A 91 -0.99 1.44 13.83
N PHE A 92 -0.90 2.22 12.74
CA PHE A 92 -0.70 3.66 12.84
C PHE A 92 -1.84 4.32 13.63
N MET A 93 -3.09 4.02 13.27
CA MET A 93 -4.26 4.60 13.93
C MET A 93 -4.34 4.19 15.41
N ALA A 94 -4.01 2.95 15.75
CA ALA A 94 -3.98 2.49 17.13
C ALA A 94 -2.99 3.32 17.98
N ILE A 95 -1.75 3.45 17.52
CA ILE A 95 -0.73 4.22 18.25
C ILE A 95 -1.02 5.72 18.25
N ALA A 96 -1.48 6.29 17.13
CA ALA A 96 -1.85 7.71 17.05
C ALA A 96 -3.07 8.08 17.92
N THR A 97 -3.89 7.09 18.29
CA THR A 97 -4.96 7.29 19.28
C THR A 97 -4.40 7.40 20.72
N LEU A 98 -3.28 6.73 20.99
CA LEU A 98 -2.66 6.65 22.32
C LEU A 98 -1.58 7.69 22.59
N ALA A 99 -0.81 8.05 21.55
CA ALA A 99 0.41 8.84 21.65
C ALA A 99 0.41 10.04 20.72
N GLY A 100 1.02 11.14 21.17
CA GLY A 100 1.27 12.35 20.39
C GLY A 100 2.73 12.79 20.45
N SER A 101 3.01 13.98 19.93
CA SER A 101 4.35 14.55 19.96
C SER A 101 4.89 14.67 21.39
N GLY A 102 6.11 14.16 21.62
CA GLY A 102 6.76 14.12 22.93
C GLY A 102 6.51 12.84 23.73
N ASP A 103 5.64 11.95 23.25
CA ASP A 103 5.41 10.65 23.86
C ASP A 103 6.33 9.56 23.31
N ASN A 104 6.36 8.41 23.98
CA ASN A 104 7.05 7.22 23.48
C ASN A 104 6.20 5.95 23.60
N ILE A 105 6.61 4.90 22.87
CA ILE A 105 6.14 3.53 23.05
C ILE A 105 7.33 2.61 23.31
N VAL A 106 7.08 1.48 23.97
CA VAL A 106 8.05 0.39 24.14
C VAL A 106 7.65 -0.73 23.19
N SER A 107 8.62 -1.28 22.45
CA SER A 107 8.37 -2.39 21.52
C SER A 107 9.53 -3.36 21.53
N THR A 108 9.24 -4.65 21.34
CA THR A 108 10.28 -5.62 20.94
C THR A 108 10.86 -5.26 19.56
N SER A 109 12.08 -5.72 19.28
CA SER A 109 12.71 -5.71 17.95
C SER A 109 12.22 -6.86 17.05
N ASN A 110 11.57 -7.88 17.60
CA ASN A 110 11.01 -9.03 16.88
C ASN A 110 9.71 -8.66 16.16
N LEU A 111 9.82 -7.79 15.14
CA LEU A 111 8.70 -7.23 14.41
C LEU A 111 8.77 -7.54 12.91
N TYR A 112 7.62 -7.42 12.25
CA TYR A 112 7.56 -7.17 10.83
C TYR A 112 8.41 -5.94 10.46
N GLY A 113 9.26 -6.07 9.44
CA GLY A 113 10.17 -5.00 9.02
C GLY A 113 9.47 -3.68 8.68
N GLY A 114 8.25 -3.73 8.12
CA GLY A 114 7.45 -2.54 7.89
C GLY A 114 6.99 -1.86 9.19
N THR A 115 6.61 -2.64 10.20
CA THR A 115 6.26 -2.18 11.56
C THR A 115 7.46 -1.52 12.22
N TYR A 116 8.63 -2.17 12.19
CA TYR A 116 9.88 -1.62 12.71
C TYR A 116 10.22 -0.28 12.04
N ASN A 117 10.16 -0.21 10.72
CA ASN A 117 10.42 1.02 9.98
C ASN A 117 9.38 2.11 10.28
N GLN A 118 8.09 1.75 10.41
CA GLN A 118 7.04 2.69 10.79
C GLN A 118 7.36 3.33 12.16
N PHE A 119 7.72 2.52 13.15
CA PHE A 119 8.08 2.92 14.51
C PHE A 119 9.37 3.74 14.60
N LYS A 120 10.41 3.35 13.85
CA LYS A 120 11.71 4.03 13.84
C LYS A 120 11.70 5.34 13.06
N VAL A 121 11.05 5.36 11.89
CA VAL A 121 11.20 6.45 10.91
C VAL A 121 9.95 7.30 10.79
N LEU A 122 8.77 6.70 10.63
CA LEU A 122 7.55 7.48 10.40
C LEU A 122 7.08 8.18 11.68
N PHE A 123 6.97 7.45 12.79
CA PHE A 123 6.50 8.01 14.06
C PHE A 123 7.42 9.11 14.61
N ALA A 124 8.73 8.98 14.42
CA ALA A 124 9.68 10.01 14.79
C ALA A 124 9.39 11.37 14.13
N ARG A 125 8.85 11.38 12.90
CA ARG A 125 8.43 12.62 12.21
C ARG A 125 7.21 13.28 12.84
N PHE A 126 6.39 12.51 13.55
CA PHE A 126 5.25 13.00 14.33
C PHE A 126 5.62 13.28 15.79
N GLY A 127 6.91 13.19 16.15
CA GLY A 127 7.40 13.41 17.51
C GLY A 127 7.11 12.26 18.46
N ILE A 128 6.69 11.09 17.97
CA ILE A 128 6.48 9.87 18.77
C ILE A 128 7.73 9.01 18.62
N THR A 129 8.37 8.68 19.73
CA THR A 129 9.60 7.86 19.71
C THR A 129 9.32 6.42 20.11
N THR A 130 10.12 5.48 19.61
CA THR A 130 10.02 4.06 20.00
C THR A 130 11.27 3.64 20.72
N LYS A 131 11.12 3.05 21.91
CA LYS A 131 12.17 2.38 22.65
C LYS A 131 12.14 0.90 22.31
N PHE A 132 13.06 0.48 21.45
CA PHE A 132 13.21 -0.93 21.08
C PHE A 132 13.98 -1.68 22.16
N ILE A 133 13.44 -2.82 22.58
CA ILE A 133 14.12 -3.79 23.44
C ILE A 133 14.47 -5.05 22.62
N ASP A 134 15.54 -5.73 23.00
CA ASP A 134 15.87 -7.04 22.43
C ASP A 134 15.11 -8.14 23.19
N GLY A 135 14.48 -9.05 22.45
CA GLY A 135 13.60 -10.07 23.03
C GLY A 135 12.25 -9.55 23.52
N ASP A 136 11.61 -10.30 24.42
CA ASP A 136 10.24 -10.09 24.89
C ASP A 136 10.07 -10.40 26.38
N LYS A 137 11.14 -10.28 27.16
CA LYS A 137 11.09 -10.51 28.61
C LYS A 137 10.35 -9.37 29.32
N PRO A 138 9.46 -9.68 30.29
CA PRO A 138 8.74 -8.66 31.05
C PRO A 138 9.67 -7.64 31.74
N GLU A 139 10.83 -8.06 32.24
CA GLU A 139 11.75 -7.19 32.98
C GLU A 139 12.37 -6.11 32.08
N ASP A 140 12.71 -6.47 30.84
CA ASP A 140 13.30 -5.56 29.85
C ASP A 140 12.27 -4.52 29.38
N ILE A 141 10.99 -4.92 29.29
CA ILE A 141 9.87 -4.01 28.99
C ILE A 141 9.72 -2.98 30.10
N VAL A 142 9.68 -3.41 31.36
CA VAL A 142 9.54 -2.51 32.51
C VAL A 142 10.67 -1.50 32.58
N ALA A 143 11.91 -1.95 32.37
CA ALA A 143 13.08 -1.08 32.38
C ALA A 143 13.01 0.04 31.34
N ALA A 144 12.26 -0.15 30.25
CA ALA A 144 12.07 0.84 29.19
C ALA A 144 10.88 1.78 29.42
N ILE A 145 9.94 1.45 30.30
CA ILE A 145 8.75 2.27 30.59
C ILE A 145 9.14 3.53 31.36
N ASP A 146 8.60 4.68 30.95
CA ASP A 146 8.65 5.94 31.69
C ASP A 146 7.28 6.65 31.73
N ASP A 147 7.23 7.87 32.28
CA ASP A 147 6.02 8.68 32.39
C ASP A 147 5.41 9.11 31.05
N LYS A 148 6.17 9.02 29.96
CA LYS A 148 5.77 9.36 28.59
C LYS A 148 5.41 8.12 27.76
N THR A 149 5.64 6.92 28.26
CA THR A 149 5.26 5.68 27.57
C THR A 149 3.74 5.56 27.46
N LYS A 150 3.23 5.31 26.25
CA LYS A 150 1.79 5.22 25.94
C LYS A 150 1.31 3.84 25.50
N ALA A 151 2.23 2.95 25.13
CA ALA A 151 1.91 1.58 24.77
C ALA A 151 3.14 0.68 24.93
N VAL A 152 2.88 -0.59 25.24
CA VAL A 152 3.78 -1.71 24.94
C VAL A 152 3.26 -2.38 23.66
N TYR A 153 4.12 -2.57 22.67
CA TYR A 153 3.78 -3.22 21.41
C TYR A 153 4.53 -4.54 21.23
N ILE A 154 3.80 -5.61 20.92
CA ILE A 154 4.35 -6.94 20.63
C ILE A 154 3.61 -7.61 19.47
N GLU A 155 4.23 -8.59 18.84
CA GLU A 155 3.59 -9.51 17.88
C GLU A 155 3.27 -10.84 18.57
N SER A 156 2.12 -11.45 18.27
CA SER A 156 1.75 -12.73 18.90
C SER A 156 2.64 -13.90 18.50
N ILE A 157 3.20 -13.81 17.29
CA ILE A 157 4.30 -14.65 16.80
C ILE A 157 5.26 -13.69 16.09
N GLY A 158 6.38 -13.38 16.74
CA GLY A 158 7.33 -12.37 16.25
C GLY A 158 8.04 -12.77 14.97
N ASN A 159 8.31 -11.82 14.07
CA ASN A 159 9.05 -12.06 12.84
C ASN A 159 10.49 -11.51 12.95
N PRO A 160 11.53 -12.20 12.42
CA PRO A 160 11.54 -13.51 11.75
C PRO A 160 11.78 -14.71 12.69
N ARG A 161 11.87 -14.49 14.01
CA ARG A 161 12.30 -15.53 14.97
C ARG A 161 11.18 -16.48 15.41
N TYR A 162 9.93 -16.18 15.10
CA TYR A 162 8.72 -16.90 15.54
C TYR A 162 8.63 -17.09 17.05
N ASN A 163 9.19 -16.15 17.82
CA ASN A 163 9.04 -16.14 19.27
C ASN A 163 7.56 -15.92 19.64
N VAL A 164 7.10 -16.66 20.65
CA VAL A 164 5.77 -16.47 21.25
C VAL A 164 5.99 -15.83 22.62
N PRO A 165 5.61 -14.54 22.79
CA PRO A 165 5.88 -13.81 24.02
C PRO A 165 5.02 -14.30 25.19
N ASP A 166 5.48 -14.03 26.41
CA ASP A 166 4.69 -14.29 27.61
C ASP A 166 3.63 -13.21 27.82
N PHE A 167 2.48 -13.32 27.14
CA PHE A 167 1.41 -12.32 27.19
C PHE A 167 1.02 -11.94 28.61
N GLU A 168 0.79 -12.93 29.48
CA GLU A 168 0.32 -12.70 30.85
C GLU A 168 1.36 -11.94 31.69
N GLY A 169 2.64 -12.33 31.58
CA GLY A 169 3.74 -11.64 32.25
C GLY A 169 3.89 -10.19 31.79
N ILE A 170 3.89 -9.98 30.46
CA ILE A 170 4.03 -8.64 29.85
C ILE A 170 2.86 -7.73 30.21
N VAL A 171 1.63 -8.23 30.08
CA VAL A 171 0.41 -7.48 30.43
C VAL A 171 0.44 -7.07 31.88
N LYS A 172 0.75 -8.01 32.79
CA LYS A 172 0.80 -7.74 34.22
C LYS A 172 1.74 -6.56 34.51
N VAL A 173 2.98 -6.62 34.02
CA VAL A 173 3.97 -5.59 34.34
C VAL A 173 3.70 -4.24 33.66
N ALA A 174 3.11 -4.24 32.46
CA ALA A 174 2.69 -3.02 31.77
C ALA A 174 1.52 -2.34 32.51
N HIS A 175 0.53 -3.12 32.96
CA HIS A 175 -0.63 -2.63 33.71
C HIS A 175 -0.26 -2.10 35.10
N GLU A 176 0.74 -2.67 35.76
CA GLU A 176 1.31 -2.13 37.02
C GLU A 176 1.83 -0.69 36.85
N HIS A 177 2.23 -0.31 35.63
CA HIS A 177 2.70 1.05 35.28
C HIS A 177 1.62 1.89 34.55
N GLY A 178 0.40 1.36 34.43
CA GLY A 178 -0.70 2.04 33.77
C GLY A 178 -0.51 2.19 32.26
N VAL A 179 0.19 1.26 31.60
CA VAL A 179 0.45 1.27 30.16
C VAL A 179 -0.33 0.13 29.48
N PRO A 180 -1.13 0.40 28.42
CA PRO A 180 -1.84 -0.63 27.68
C PRO A 180 -0.90 -1.44 26.79
N VAL A 181 -1.25 -2.70 26.55
CA VAL A 181 -0.55 -3.60 25.64
C VAL A 181 -1.32 -3.72 24.32
N VAL A 182 -0.63 -3.39 23.23
CA VAL A 182 -1.08 -3.56 21.85
C VAL A 182 -0.41 -4.81 21.27
N VAL A 183 -1.22 -5.76 20.79
CA VAL A 183 -0.72 -6.99 20.18
C VAL A 183 -1.08 -7.04 18.70
N ASP A 184 -0.08 -7.11 17.84
CA ASP A 184 -0.30 -7.51 16.45
C ASP A 184 -0.52 -9.02 16.39
N ASN A 185 -1.76 -9.39 16.11
CA ASN A 185 -2.21 -10.78 16.12
C ASN A 185 -2.39 -11.33 14.71
N THR A 186 -1.73 -10.72 13.70
CA THR A 186 -1.81 -11.12 12.29
C THR A 186 -1.49 -12.60 12.10
N PHE A 187 -0.40 -13.09 12.69
CA PHE A 187 0.05 -14.49 12.53
C PHE A 187 -0.83 -15.50 13.28
N ALA A 188 -1.68 -15.03 14.20
CA ALA A 188 -2.66 -15.87 14.88
C ALA A 188 -3.98 -16.03 14.10
N ALA A 189 -4.06 -15.50 12.87
CA ALA A 189 -5.17 -15.68 11.95
C ALA A 189 -6.53 -15.25 12.52
N GLY A 190 -6.64 -13.98 12.96
CA GLY A 190 -7.91 -13.40 13.41
C GLY A 190 -8.47 -14.05 14.67
N GLY A 191 -7.59 -14.38 15.62
CA GLY A 191 -7.96 -14.97 16.92
C GLY A 191 -8.01 -16.48 16.92
N PHE A 192 -7.76 -17.13 15.78
CA PHE A 192 -7.87 -18.57 15.64
C PHE A 192 -6.83 -19.33 16.46
N PHE A 193 -5.54 -19.00 16.32
CA PHE A 193 -4.49 -19.71 17.05
C PHE A 193 -4.41 -19.27 18.50
N VAL A 194 -4.58 -17.97 18.75
CA VAL A 194 -4.61 -17.35 20.08
C VAL A 194 -5.44 -16.05 20.02
N ARG A 195 -6.17 -15.76 21.10
CA ARG A 195 -6.83 -14.48 21.35
C ARG A 195 -6.08 -13.76 22.48
N PRO A 196 -5.18 -12.80 22.19
CA PRO A 196 -4.41 -12.10 23.21
C PRO A 196 -5.28 -11.42 24.28
N ILE A 197 -6.51 -11.04 23.93
CA ILE A 197 -7.49 -10.44 24.85
C ILE A 197 -7.88 -11.38 26.00
N ASP A 198 -7.85 -12.70 25.79
CA ASP A 198 -8.08 -13.70 26.85
C ASP A 198 -6.93 -13.72 27.86
N HIS A 199 -5.74 -13.26 27.45
CA HIS A 199 -4.52 -13.17 28.26
C HIS A 199 -4.24 -11.73 28.73
N GLY A 200 -5.23 -10.85 28.61
CA GLY A 200 -5.22 -9.50 29.17
C GLY A 200 -4.68 -8.40 28.26
N ALA A 201 -4.37 -8.69 26.99
CA ALA A 201 -4.05 -7.64 26.03
C ALA A 201 -5.23 -6.66 25.85
N ASP A 202 -4.92 -5.38 25.70
CA ASP A 202 -5.93 -4.32 25.70
C ASP A 202 -6.44 -4.01 24.30
N ILE A 203 -5.54 -4.02 23.33
CA ILE A 203 -5.81 -3.68 21.93
C ILE A 203 -5.15 -4.73 21.05
N VAL A 204 -5.88 -5.21 20.04
CA VAL A 204 -5.35 -6.11 19.02
C VAL A 204 -5.37 -5.41 17.67
N VAL A 205 -4.29 -5.56 16.89
CA VAL A 205 -4.25 -5.11 15.50
C VAL A 205 -4.00 -6.28 14.56
N HIS A 206 -4.54 -6.20 13.35
CA HIS A 206 -4.24 -7.15 12.29
C HIS A 206 -3.99 -6.43 10.96
N SER A 207 -3.08 -7.02 10.18
CA SER A 207 -3.15 -6.96 8.73
C SER A 207 -4.18 -7.98 8.22
N ALA A 208 -5.41 -7.53 7.99
CA ALA A 208 -6.47 -8.35 7.39
C ALA A 208 -6.11 -8.86 5.98
N THR A 209 -5.13 -8.24 5.32
CA THR A 209 -4.50 -8.71 4.07
C THR A 209 -4.01 -10.16 4.10
N LYS A 210 -3.63 -10.67 5.29
CA LYS A 210 -3.00 -11.99 5.46
C LYS A 210 -4.08 -13.05 5.67
N TRP A 211 -3.98 -13.91 6.68
CA TRP A 211 -4.89 -15.05 6.88
C TRP A 211 -6.38 -14.71 6.94
N ILE A 212 -6.76 -13.53 7.46
CA ILE A 212 -8.16 -13.05 7.47
C ILE A 212 -8.71 -13.04 6.03
N GLY A 213 -8.04 -12.33 5.12
CA GLY A 213 -8.38 -12.33 3.70
C GLY A 213 -8.06 -13.65 3.00
N GLY A 214 -6.88 -14.22 3.23
CA GLY A 214 -6.48 -15.58 2.88
C GLY A 214 -6.19 -15.87 1.40
N HIS A 215 -6.60 -14.99 0.49
CA HIS A 215 -6.61 -15.29 -0.95
C HIS A 215 -5.64 -14.44 -1.78
N GLY A 216 -4.86 -13.56 -1.14
CA GLY A 216 -3.90 -12.69 -1.83
C GLY A 216 -4.53 -11.58 -2.66
N THR A 217 -5.80 -11.24 -2.43
CA THR A 217 -6.57 -10.32 -3.31
C THR A 217 -6.80 -8.93 -2.74
N THR A 218 -6.78 -8.77 -1.41
CA THR A 218 -7.32 -7.58 -0.75
C THR A 218 -6.37 -7.07 0.33
N ILE A 219 -5.98 -5.80 0.26
CA ILE A 219 -5.27 -5.12 1.35
C ILE A 219 -6.30 -4.57 2.34
N GLY A 220 -6.08 -4.81 3.62
CA GLY A 220 -6.92 -4.30 4.70
C GLY A 220 -6.26 -4.46 6.06
N GLY A 221 -6.78 -3.73 7.04
CA GLY A 221 -6.40 -3.86 8.44
C GLY A 221 -7.62 -3.73 9.35
N VAL A 222 -7.45 -4.09 10.62
CA VAL A 222 -8.49 -3.96 11.64
C VAL A 222 -7.86 -3.81 13.01
N ILE A 223 -8.42 -2.91 13.81
CA ILE A 223 -8.10 -2.72 15.23
C ILE A 223 -9.27 -3.25 16.04
N VAL A 224 -9.01 -4.04 17.07
CA VAL A 224 -9.99 -4.56 18.02
C VAL A 224 -9.68 -4.02 19.40
N ASP A 225 -10.70 -3.50 20.07
CA ASP A 225 -10.63 -3.03 21.45
C ASP A 225 -11.17 -4.11 22.39
N SER A 226 -10.42 -4.42 23.44
CA SER A 226 -10.87 -5.34 24.49
C SER A 226 -11.96 -4.73 25.38
N GLY A 227 -11.98 -3.40 25.51
CA GLY A 227 -12.79 -2.67 26.49
C GLY A 227 -12.40 -2.91 27.94
N LYS A 228 -11.23 -3.52 28.21
CA LYS A 228 -10.82 -3.91 29.57
C LYS A 228 -9.85 -2.92 30.22
N PHE A 229 -9.14 -2.11 29.43
CA PHE A 229 -8.22 -1.12 29.98
C PHE A 229 -8.98 0.04 30.64
N ASP A 230 -8.68 0.31 31.91
CA ASP A 230 -9.32 1.40 32.66
C ASP A 230 -8.64 2.74 32.34
N TRP A 231 -9.21 3.46 31.37
CA TRP A 231 -8.74 4.79 30.98
C TRP A 231 -8.91 5.83 32.09
N GLY A 232 -9.92 5.66 32.97
CA GLY A 232 -10.18 6.57 34.09
C GLY A 232 -9.10 6.47 35.17
N LYS A 233 -8.74 5.25 35.56
CA LYS A 233 -7.63 5.00 36.51
C LYS A 233 -6.30 5.54 35.98
N ASN A 234 -6.11 5.52 34.67
CA ASN A 234 -4.89 5.97 34.01
C ASN A 234 -4.99 7.37 33.38
N ALA A 235 -5.94 8.19 33.85
CA ALA A 235 -6.24 9.54 33.37
C ALA A 235 -5.00 10.44 33.24
N ALA A 236 -4.10 10.42 34.22
CA ALA A 236 -2.89 11.26 34.20
C ALA A 236 -1.98 10.94 33.01
N ARG A 237 -1.95 9.67 32.58
CA ARG A 237 -1.18 9.23 31.40
C ARG A 237 -1.96 9.44 30.11
N PHE A 238 -3.27 9.29 30.13
CA PHE A 238 -4.13 9.43 28.95
C PHE A 238 -5.17 10.55 29.12
N PRO A 239 -4.74 11.80 29.37
CA PRO A 239 -5.67 12.91 29.64
C PRO A 239 -6.61 13.09 28.47
N GLN A 240 -6.15 12.82 27.25
CA GLN A 240 -6.99 12.92 26.07
C GLN A 240 -8.27 12.06 26.21
N MET A 241 -8.20 10.86 26.82
CA MET A 241 -9.33 9.93 26.89
C MET A 241 -10.44 10.40 27.85
N VAL A 242 -10.09 11.24 28.82
CA VAL A 242 -10.97 11.63 29.93
C VAL A 242 -11.32 13.12 29.94
N GLU A 243 -10.42 13.96 29.43
CA GLU A 243 -10.61 15.41 29.37
C GLU A 243 -11.54 15.82 28.22
N PRO A 244 -12.17 17.01 28.30
CA PRO A 244 -13.05 17.52 27.25
C PRO A 244 -12.34 17.60 25.87
N SER A 245 -12.88 16.93 24.85
CA SER A 245 -12.34 16.98 23.50
C SER A 245 -12.75 18.27 22.78
N ALA A 246 -11.77 19.05 22.32
CA ALA A 246 -12.00 20.23 21.51
C ALA A 246 -12.67 19.89 20.16
N GLY A 247 -12.32 18.75 19.56
CA GLY A 247 -12.89 18.28 18.29
C GLY A 247 -14.36 17.85 18.38
N TYR A 248 -14.88 17.72 19.60
CA TYR A 248 -16.23 17.28 19.93
C TYR A 248 -16.92 18.20 20.96
N HIS A 249 -16.64 19.51 20.90
CA HIS A 249 -17.33 20.54 21.69
C HIS A 249 -17.34 20.30 23.21
N GLY A 250 -16.23 19.78 23.74
CA GLY A 250 -16.06 19.50 25.17
C GLY A 250 -16.62 18.16 25.62
N LEU A 251 -16.97 17.26 24.70
CA LEU A 251 -17.36 15.89 25.03
C LEU A 251 -16.21 15.18 25.79
N LYS A 252 -16.54 14.55 26.91
CA LYS A 252 -15.63 13.68 27.65
C LYS A 252 -15.88 12.24 27.23
N PHE A 253 -14.94 11.64 26.50
CA PHE A 253 -15.13 10.32 25.90
C PHE A 253 -15.34 9.23 26.95
N TRP A 254 -14.47 9.17 27.97
CA TRP A 254 -14.59 8.18 29.04
C TRP A 254 -15.92 8.24 29.78
N ASP A 255 -16.36 9.44 30.17
CA ASP A 255 -17.64 9.64 30.86
C ASP A 255 -18.85 9.22 30.00
N THR A 256 -18.74 9.37 28.68
CA THR A 256 -19.83 9.10 27.74
C THR A 256 -19.90 7.65 27.30
N PHE A 257 -18.75 7.04 26.99
CA PHE A 257 -18.66 5.75 26.32
C PHE A 257 -18.09 4.64 27.20
N GLY A 258 -17.48 4.97 28.35
CA GLY A 258 -16.90 4.01 29.27
C GLY A 258 -15.96 3.02 28.54
N PRO A 259 -16.16 1.70 28.68
CA PRO A 259 -15.29 0.67 28.12
C PRO A 259 -14.91 0.81 26.63
N ILE A 260 -15.79 1.36 25.77
CA ILE A 260 -15.52 1.48 24.32
C ILE A 260 -14.87 2.81 23.93
N THR A 261 -14.35 3.57 24.89
CA THR A 261 -13.78 4.91 24.67
C THR A 261 -12.69 4.94 23.62
N PHE A 262 -11.75 4.00 23.67
CA PHE A 262 -10.61 3.95 22.75
C PHE A 262 -11.10 3.78 21.30
N ILE A 263 -11.94 2.78 21.04
CA ILE A 263 -12.35 2.47 19.67
C ILE A 263 -13.28 3.54 19.07
N ILE A 264 -14.10 4.19 19.88
CA ILE A 264 -14.93 5.32 19.44
C ILE A 264 -14.05 6.49 19.07
N ARG A 265 -13.12 6.87 19.95
CA ARG A 265 -12.19 7.96 19.67
C ARG A 265 -11.36 7.69 18.42
N LEU A 266 -10.82 6.48 18.26
CA LEU A 266 -10.08 6.07 17.08
C LEU A 266 -10.93 6.29 15.82
N ARG A 267 -12.21 5.88 15.83
CA ARG A 267 -13.12 6.06 14.69
C ARG A 267 -13.40 7.54 14.38
N VAL A 268 -13.72 8.31 15.41
CA VAL A 268 -14.34 9.64 15.22
C VAL A 268 -13.32 10.77 15.17
N GLU A 269 -12.11 10.57 15.70
CA GLU A 269 -11.00 11.51 15.57
C GLU A 269 -9.99 11.00 14.53
N ILE A 270 -9.35 9.85 14.78
CA ILE A 270 -8.20 9.42 13.97
C ILE A 270 -8.63 8.97 12.56
N LEU A 271 -9.53 7.99 12.44
CA LEU A 271 -10.00 7.50 11.14
C LEU A 271 -10.70 8.62 10.36
N ARG A 272 -11.50 9.44 11.04
CA ARG A 272 -12.17 10.59 10.43
C ARG A 272 -11.15 11.53 9.79
N ASP A 273 -10.14 11.97 10.53
CA ASP A 273 -9.29 13.07 10.09
C ASP A 273 -8.10 12.58 9.24
N LEU A 274 -7.59 11.37 9.49
CA LEU A 274 -6.57 10.73 8.64
C LEU A 274 -7.15 10.17 7.34
N GLY A 275 -8.38 9.65 7.37
CA GLY A 275 -9.08 9.12 6.20
C GLY A 275 -8.63 7.74 5.71
N ALA A 276 -7.94 6.96 6.54
CA ALA A 276 -7.44 5.62 6.19
C ALA A 276 -8.54 4.52 6.24
N CYS A 277 -9.71 4.78 5.63
CA CYS A 277 -10.87 3.91 5.69
C CYS A 277 -10.79 2.70 4.73
N LEU A 278 -11.35 1.56 5.16
CA LEU A 278 -11.54 0.39 4.30
C LEU A 278 -12.75 0.59 3.36
N ASN A 279 -12.59 0.26 2.08
CA ASN A 279 -13.68 0.37 1.11
C ASN A 279 -14.65 -0.84 1.23
N PRO A 280 -15.94 -0.68 0.89
CA PRO A 280 -16.95 -1.73 1.10
C PRO A 280 -16.74 -2.99 0.24
N PHE A 281 -16.10 -2.88 -0.93
CA PHE A 281 -15.77 -4.05 -1.75
C PHE A 281 -14.68 -4.89 -1.08
N ALA A 282 -13.63 -4.25 -0.56
CA ALA A 282 -12.60 -4.90 0.22
C ALA A 282 -13.16 -5.53 1.50
N ALA A 283 -14.02 -4.81 2.23
CA ALA A 283 -14.70 -5.37 3.40
C ALA A 283 -15.48 -6.64 3.05
N GLN A 284 -16.23 -6.65 1.94
CA GLN A 284 -16.96 -7.83 1.49
C GLN A 284 -16.03 -9.00 1.12
N GLN A 285 -14.91 -8.75 0.43
CA GLN A 285 -13.92 -9.78 0.12
C GLN A 285 -13.28 -10.37 1.38
N LEU A 286 -12.98 -9.53 2.37
CA LEU A 286 -12.45 -9.99 3.66
C LEU A 286 -13.48 -10.80 4.45
N ILE A 287 -14.77 -10.44 4.38
CA ILE A 287 -15.87 -11.23 4.97
C ILE A 287 -15.89 -12.64 4.37
N LEU A 288 -15.80 -12.77 3.04
CA LEU A 288 -15.73 -14.08 2.37
C LEU A 288 -14.48 -14.87 2.81
N GLY A 289 -13.35 -14.19 2.99
CA GLY A 289 -12.16 -14.78 3.59
C GLY A 289 -12.45 -15.37 4.98
N ILE A 290 -13.05 -14.58 5.87
CA ILE A 290 -13.36 -14.98 7.26
C ILE A 290 -14.24 -16.23 7.32
N GLU A 291 -15.20 -16.39 6.41
CA GLU A 291 -16.13 -17.53 6.43
C GLU A 291 -15.44 -18.90 6.33
N THR A 292 -14.21 -18.94 5.80
CA THR A 292 -13.39 -20.15 5.68
C THR A 292 -12.12 -20.12 6.53
N LEU A 293 -11.98 -19.14 7.43
CA LEU A 293 -10.76 -18.86 8.18
C LEU A 293 -10.27 -20.05 9.00
N SER A 294 -11.15 -20.65 9.80
CA SER A 294 -10.80 -21.84 10.60
C SER A 294 -10.31 -23.00 9.74
N LEU A 295 -11.04 -23.34 8.67
CA LEU A 295 -10.71 -24.44 7.77
C LEU A 295 -9.32 -24.25 7.13
N ARG A 296 -9.04 -23.03 6.67
CA ARG A 296 -7.73 -22.67 6.09
C ARG A 296 -6.65 -22.70 7.15
N ALA A 297 -6.88 -22.11 8.33
CA ALA A 297 -5.90 -22.04 9.41
C ALA A 297 -5.49 -23.44 9.91
N GLU A 298 -6.43 -24.38 10.04
CA GLU A 298 -6.15 -25.77 10.37
C GLU A 298 -5.25 -26.42 9.33
N ARG A 299 -5.57 -26.27 8.04
CA ARG A 299 -4.74 -26.81 6.96
C ARG A 299 -3.35 -26.18 6.92
N HIS A 300 -3.24 -24.86 7.09
CA HIS A 300 -1.96 -24.16 7.18
C HIS A 300 -1.09 -24.72 8.30
N ALA A 301 -1.66 -24.91 9.50
CA ALA A 301 -0.91 -25.43 10.64
C ALA A 301 -0.51 -26.90 10.46
N GLN A 302 -1.40 -27.73 9.91
CA GLN A 302 -1.10 -29.14 9.59
C GLN A 302 0.05 -29.25 8.58
N ASN A 303 -0.04 -28.52 7.47
CA ASN A 303 0.98 -28.51 6.43
C ASN A 303 2.31 -27.97 6.98
N ALA A 304 2.28 -26.88 7.76
CA ALA A 304 3.50 -26.30 8.32
C ALA A 304 4.21 -27.25 9.30
N ALA A 305 3.45 -27.93 10.17
CA ALA A 305 4.02 -28.91 11.09
C ALA A 305 4.64 -30.10 10.34
N ALA A 306 3.96 -30.61 9.30
CA ALA A 306 4.47 -31.70 8.49
C ALA A 306 5.73 -31.31 7.70
N LEU A 307 5.72 -30.12 7.08
CA LEU A 307 6.88 -29.59 6.35
C LEU A 307 8.06 -29.35 7.30
N ALA A 308 7.84 -28.76 8.47
CA ALA A 308 8.88 -28.55 9.48
C ALA A 308 9.53 -29.88 9.91
N ALA A 309 8.74 -30.92 10.15
CA ALA A 309 9.23 -32.25 10.52
C ALA A 309 10.01 -32.96 9.39
N TYR A 310 9.63 -32.71 8.14
CA TYR A 310 10.40 -33.16 6.97
C TYR A 310 11.73 -32.41 6.87
N LEU A 311 11.72 -31.07 7.02
CA LEU A 311 12.92 -30.24 6.93
C LEU A 311 13.94 -30.55 8.04
N GLU A 312 13.51 -30.84 9.27
CA GLU A 312 14.41 -31.22 10.37
C GLU A 312 15.23 -32.48 10.06
N LYS A 313 14.74 -33.35 9.17
CA LYS A 313 15.40 -34.60 8.77
C LYS A 313 16.16 -34.46 7.45
N SER A 314 16.01 -33.34 6.75
CA SER A 314 16.57 -33.16 5.42
C SER A 314 18.09 -32.99 5.49
N PRO A 315 18.87 -33.73 4.66
CA PRO A 315 20.31 -33.56 4.61
C PRO A 315 20.73 -32.20 4.02
N TYR A 316 19.81 -31.43 3.43
CA TYR A 316 20.06 -30.11 2.83
C TYR A 316 19.88 -28.95 3.82
N VAL A 317 19.34 -29.21 5.01
CA VAL A 317 18.95 -28.20 5.98
C VAL A 317 19.89 -28.24 7.20
N THR A 318 20.26 -27.07 7.73
CA THR A 318 21.12 -26.93 8.91
C THR A 318 20.32 -26.75 10.20
N TRP A 319 19.20 -26.04 10.12
CA TRP A 319 18.29 -25.78 11.24
C TRP A 319 16.89 -25.45 10.73
N VAL A 320 15.88 -25.65 11.58
CA VAL A 320 14.48 -25.27 11.32
C VAL A 320 13.96 -24.45 12.49
N SER A 321 13.30 -23.35 12.20
CA SER A 321 12.59 -22.51 13.17
C SER A 321 11.08 -22.59 12.91
N TYR A 322 10.39 -23.34 13.77
CA TYR A 322 8.93 -23.45 13.78
C TYR A 322 8.48 -23.64 15.24
N PRO A 323 7.52 -22.83 15.76
CA PRO A 323 7.12 -22.91 17.17
C PRO A 323 6.55 -24.26 17.61
N GLY A 324 6.08 -25.08 16.67
CA GLY A 324 5.58 -26.42 16.92
C GLY A 324 6.66 -27.49 17.14
N LEU A 325 7.93 -27.19 16.86
CA LEU A 325 9.04 -28.11 17.12
C LEU A 325 9.50 -28.01 18.57
N ALA A 326 9.77 -29.15 19.21
CA ALA A 326 10.26 -29.20 20.60
C ALA A 326 11.65 -28.53 20.78
N SER A 327 12.41 -28.42 19.69
CA SER A 327 13.71 -27.74 19.62
C SER A 327 13.58 -26.21 19.63
N HIS A 328 12.39 -25.65 19.36
CA HIS A 328 12.20 -24.22 19.24
C HIS A 328 12.23 -23.53 20.63
N PRO A 329 12.97 -22.41 20.81
CA PRO A 329 13.10 -21.75 22.12
C PRO A 329 11.77 -21.34 22.76
N SER A 330 10.78 -20.94 21.95
CA SER A 330 9.45 -20.55 22.42
C SER A 330 8.43 -21.70 22.45
N HIS A 331 8.83 -22.97 22.30
CA HIS A 331 7.89 -24.10 22.19
C HIS A 331 6.93 -24.21 23.39
N GLU A 332 7.43 -23.99 24.61
CA GLU A 332 6.59 -24.08 25.81
C GLU A 332 5.57 -22.92 25.88
N ASN A 333 5.96 -21.70 25.54
CA ASN A 333 5.01 -20.59 25.41
C ASN A 333 4.02 -20.83 24.26
N ALA A 334 4.49 -21.37 23.14
CA ALA A 334 3.64 -21.71 22.01
C ALA A 334 2.58 -22.75 22.39
N LYS A 335 2.94 -23.79 23.15
CA LYS A 335 1.97 -24.76 23.73
C LYS A 335 1.02 -24.12 24.73
N LYS A 336 1.51 -23.17 25.53
CA LYS A 336 0.70 -22.42 26.50
C LYS A 336 -0.36 -21.57 25.81
N TYR A 337 -0.04 -20.90 24.71
CA TYR A 337 -0.92 -19.88 24.11
C TYR A 337 -1.58 -20.30 22.79
N LEU A 338 -0.88 -21.01 21.90
CA LEU A 338 -1.38 -21.39 20.58
C LEU A 338 -2.17 -22.71 20.65
N LYS A 339 -3.47 -22.63 20.97
CA LYS A 339 -4.29 -23.81 21.30
C LYS A 339 -4.79 -24.61 20.10
N ARG A 340 -4.68 -24.06 18.89
CA ARG A 340 -5.28 -24.64 17.66
C ARG A 340 -4.25 -24.90 16.56
N GLY A 341 -3.02 -25.20 16.96
CA GLY A 341 -1.87 -25.34 16.06
C GLY A 341 -0.89 -24.17 16.18
N PHE A 342 0.29 -24.32 15.59
CA PHE A 342 1.43 -23.43 15.80
C PHE A 342 1.65 -22.42 14.67
N GLY A 343 0.60 -22.06 13.95
CA GLY A 343 0.66 -21.17 12.80
C GLY A 343 1.16 -21.84 11.50
N GLY A 344 1.15 -21.05 10.42
CA GLY A 344 1.53 -21.49 9.06
C GLY A 344 2.88 -20.95 8.57
N MET A 345 3.70 -20.39 9.46
CA MET A 345 4.98 -19.78 9.12
C MET A 345 6.13 -20.61 9.68
N LEU A 346 7.17 -20.80 8.87
CA LEU A 346 8.43 -21.39 9.32
C LEU A 346 9.61 -20.77 8.56
N SER A 347 10.80 -20.94 9.11
CA SER A 347 12.06 -20.65 8.43
C SER A 347 13.01 -21.81 8.61
N PHE A 348 13.96 -21.94 7.69
CA PHE A 348 15.02 -22.93 7.81
C PHE A 348 16.30 -22.40 7.19
N GLY A 349 17.44 -22.89 7.68
CA GLY A 349 18.75 -22.63 7.13
C GLY A 349 19.13 -23.68 6.12
N VAL A 350 19.58 -23.27 4.93
CA VAL A 350 20.08 -24.19 3.92
C VAL A 350 21.60 -24.39 4.03
N LYS A 351 22.05 -25.63 3.84
CA LYS A 351 23.47 -25.91 3.58
C LYS A 351 23.89 -25.26 2.26
N GLY A 352 25.02 -24.55 2.28
CA GLY A 352 25.55 -23.82 1.11
C GLY A 352 25.34 -22.31 1.15
N GLY A 353 24.74 -21.76 2.21
CA GLY A 353 24.64 -20.31 2.42
C GLY A 353 23.71 -19.61 1.43
N GLY A 354 23.91 -18.31 1.21
CA GLY A 354 22.96 -17.48 0.45
C GLY A 354 22.89 -17.80 -1.04
N ALA A 355 23.97 -18.35 -1.61
CA ALA A 355 23.98 -18.82 -2.99
C ALA A 355 23.02 -20.01 -3.18
N ALA A 356 23.12 -21.02 -2.32
CA ALA A 356 22.20 -22.15 -2.31
C ALA A 356 20.77 -21.70 -1.99
N GLY A 357 20.61 -20.75 -1.05
CA GLY A 357 19.32 -20.17 -0.68
C GLY A 357 18.58 -19.57 -1.87
N SER A 358 19.29 -18.77 -2.67
CA SER A 358 18.73 -18.15 -3.87
C SER A 358 18.41 -19.19 -4.95
N GLN A 359 19.31 -20.15 -5.19
CA GLN A 359 19.10 -21.23 -6.17
C GLN A 359 17.88 -22.10 -5.84
N ILE A 360 17.66 -22.42 -4.57
CA ILE A 360 16.49 -23.21 -4.13
C ILE A 360 15.21 -22.43 -4.34
N VAL A 361 15.18 -21.15 -3.93
CA VAL A 361 13.99 -20.31 -4.09
C VAL A 361 13.63 -20.12 -5.57
N ASP A 362 14.62 -19.93 -6.44
CA ASP A 362 14.41 -19.84 -7.90
C ASP A 362 14.10 -21.20 -8.54
N GLY A 363 14.45 -22.29 -7.85
CA GLY A 363 14.25 -23.67 -8.29
C GLY A 363 12.82 -24.19 -8.12
N PHE A 364 12.04 -23.64 -7.17
CA PHE A 364 10.67 -24.03 -6.93
C PHE A 364 9.79 -23.95 -8.18
N LYS A 365 8.88 -24.92 -8.34
CA LYS A 365 7.92 -24.99 -9.45
C LYS A 365 6.47 -24.77 -8.99
N LEU A 366 6.17 -25.13 -7.74
CA LEU A 366 4.87 -24.91 -7.11
C LEU A 366 4.94 -23.69 -6.20
N VAL A 367 5.95 -23.62 -5.34
CA VAL A 367 6.10 -22.54 -4.36
C VAL A 367 6.45 -21.23 -5.08
N SER A 368 5.71 -20.17 -4.76
CA SER A 368 5.91 -18.86 -5.38
C SER A 368 6.92 -18.01 -4.61
N ASN A 369 7.87 -17.39 -5.31
CA ASN A 369 8.82 -16.43 -4.73
C ASN A 369 8.20 -15.03 -4.61
N LEU A 370 7.80 -14.61 -3.40
CA LEU A 370 7.33 -13.25 -3.11
C LEU A 370 7.35 -12.91 -1.62
N ALA A 371 7.29 -11.61 -1.30
CA ALA A 371 7.38 -11.11 0.07
C ALA A 371 6.09 -11.21 0.91
N ASN A 372 4.99 -11.74 0.36
CA ASN A 372 3.70 -11.91 1.05
C ASN A 372 3.69 -13.13 1.98
N VAL A 373 2.70 -13.21 2.88
CA VAL A 373 2.45 -14.37 3.77
C VAL A 373 0.94 -14.58 3.95
N GLY A 374 0.52 -15.77 4.37
CA GLY A 374 -0.87 -16.09 4.71
C GLY A 374 -1.85 -16.16 3.53
N ASP A 375 -1.36 -16.38 2.31
CA ASP A 375 -2.17 -16.78 1.16
C ASP A 375 -2.39 -18.31 1.20
N SER A 376 -3.46 -18.80 0.58
CA SER A 376 -3.73 -20.22 0.39
C SER A 376 -2.64 -20.94 -0.41
N LYS A 377 -1.81 -20.23 -1.17
CA LYS A 377 -0.66 -20.80 -1.91
C LYS A 377 0.59 -20.72 -1.04
N THR A 378 1.46 -21.71 -1.17
CA THR A 378 2.76 -21.73 -0.48
C THR A 378 3.69 -20.69 -1.10
N LEU A 379 4.28 -19.86 -0.24
CA LEU A 379 5.15 -18.76 -0.62
C LEU A 379 6.53 -18.94 0.02
N ALA A 380 7.57 -18.67 -0.74
CA ALA A 380 8.94 -18.63 -0.25
C ALA A 380 9.55 -17.26 -0.50
N ILE A 381 10.53 -16.91 0.33
CA ILE A 381 11.46 -15.83 0.04
C ILE A 381 12.79 -16.09 0.74
N HIS A 382 13.89 -15.65 0.12
CA HIS A 382 15.22 -15.64 0.72
C HIS A 382 15.53 -14.22 1.20
N PRO A 383 15.35 -13.89 2.51
CA PRO A 383 15.35 -12.50 2.95
C PRO A 383 16.68 -11.78 2.76
N TRP A 384 17.81 -12.49 2.90
CA TRP A 384 19.16 -11.95 2.79
C TRP A 384 19.42 -11.24 1.45
N SER A 385 19.01 -11.88 0.33
CA SER A 385 19.23 -11.35 -1.02
C SER A 385 18.04 -10.54 -1.57
N THR A 386 17.00 -10.31 -0.77
CA THR A 386 15.78 -9.63 -1.24
C THR A 386 15.31 -8.57 -0.26
N THR A 387 14.38 -8.91 0.64
CA THR A 387 13.69 -7.97 1.54
C THR A 387 14.61 -7.21 2.49
N HIS A 388 15.79 -7.75 2.80
CA HIS A 388 16.76 -7.14 3.70
C HIS A 388 18.01 -6.63 2.96
N GLU A 389 18.02 -6.58 1.62
CA GLU A 389 19.16 -6.11 0.82
C GLU A 389 19.60 -4.68 1.19
N GLN A 390 18.67 -3.84 1.64
CA GLN A 390 18.94 -2.46 2.03
C GLN A 390 19.63 -2.31 3.40
N LEU A 391 19.70 -3.38 4.20
CA LEU A 391 20.36 -3.37 5.50
C LEU A 391 21.84 -3.71 5.36
N SER A 392 22.67 -3.20 6.28
CA SER A 392 24.02 -3.73 6.47
C SER A 392 23.98 -5.20 6.89
N ASP A 393 25.06 -5.94 6.66
CA ASP A 393 25.11 -7.37 7.00
C ASP A 393 24.99 -7.59 8.52
N GLU A 394 25.54 -6.68 9.33
CA GLU A 394 25.36 -6.69 10.78
C GLU A 394 23.89 -6.47 11.16
N GLU A 395 23.20 -5.55 10.49
CA GLU A 395 21.77 -5.29 10.72
C GLU A 395 20.92 -6.51 10.33
N LYS A 396 21.20 -7.15 9.18
CA LYS A 396 20.52 -8.39 8.74
C LYS A 396 20.65 -9.51 9.78
N ILE A 397 21.86 -9.76 10.26
CA ILE A 397 22.13 -10.80 11.26
C ILE A 397 21.42 -10.46 12.57
N SER A 398 21.51 -9.21 13.02
CA SER A 398 20.86 -8.77 14.26
C SER A 398 19.33 -8.92 14.19
N SER A 399 18.73 -8.67 13.03
CA SER A 399 17.29 -8.87 12.79
C SER A 399 16.91 -10.34 12.63
N GLY A 400 17.86 -11.28 12.71
CA GLY A 400 17.61 -12.72 12.55
C GLY A 400 17.48 -13.19 11.10
N ALA A 401 17.85 -12.35 10.12
CA ALA A 401 17.93 -12.73 8.71
C ALA A 401 19.36 -13.21 8.40
N THR A 402 19.66 -14.48 8.69
CA THR A 402 20.95 -15.08 8.35
C THR A 402 21.07 -15.35 6.85
N GLU A 403 22.32 -15.47 6.36
CA GLU A 403 22.60 -15.66 4.94
C GLU A 403 21.98 -16.96 4.37
N ASP A 404 21.80 -17.97 5.20
CA ASP A 404 21.23 -19.28 4.82
C ASP A 404 19.71 -19.35 4.97
N LEU A 405 19.05 -18.31 5.49
CA LEU A 405 17.65 -18.36 5.88
C LEU A 405 16.72 -18.28 4.66
N ILE A 406 15.85 -19.29 4.51
CA ILE A 406 14.66 -19.21 3.66
C ILE A 406 13.43 -19.12 4.57
N ARG A 407 12.54 -18.18 4.26
CA ARG A 407 11.24 -18.03 4.93
C ARG A 407 10.13 -18.64 4.09
N ILE A 408 9.30 -19.45 4.72
CA ILE A 408 8.15 -20.10 4.08
C ILE A 408 6.85 -19.69 4.77
N SER A 409 5.90 -19.21 3.97
CA SER A 409 4.49 -19.15 4.33
C SER A 409 3.82 -20.37 3.71
N VAL A 410 3.54 -21.37 4.53
CA VAL A 410 3.01 -22.66 4.06
C VAL A 410 1.54 -22.49 3.69
N GLY A 411 1.17 -22.92 2.49
CA GLY A 411 -0.18 -22.81 1.94
C GLY A 411 -1.09 -23.98 2.32
N THR A 412 -2.11 -24.19 1.50
CA THR A 412 -3.18 -25.17 1.71
C THR A 412 -3.19 -26.31 0.69
N GLU A 413 -2.15 -26.37 -0.16
CA GLU A 413 -1.92 -27.46 -1.11
C GLU A 413 -1.81 -28.81 -0.40
N HIS A 414 -1.80 -29.89 -1.19
CA HIS A 414 -1.49 -31.21 -0.64
C HIS A 414 -0.04 -31.22 -0.14
N ILE A 415 0.19 -31.70 1.08
CA ILE A 415 1.51 -31.64 1.72
C ILE A 415 2.58 -32.39 0.92
N ASP A 416 2.23 -33.53 0.32
CA ASP A 416 3.18 -34.31 -0.48
C ASP A 416 3.66 -33.55 -1.73
N ASP A 417 2.81 -32.70 -2.32
CA ASP A 417 3.19 -31.88 -3.49
C ASP A 417 4.14 -30.76 -3.07
N ILE A 418 3.91 -30.16 -1.89
CA ILE A 418 4.84 -29.18 -1.30
C ILE A 418 6.18 -29.86 -1.05
N ILE A 419 6.21 -31.01 -0.38
CA ILE A 419 7.45 -31.73 -0.09
C ILE A 419 8.18 -32.15 -1.38
N ALA A 420 7.45 -32.61 -2.39
CA ALA A 420 8.03 -32.97 -3.68
C ALA A 420 8.68 -31.77 -4.38
N ASP A 421 8.09 -30.58 -4.28
CA ASP A 421 8.69 -29.35 -4.83
C ASP A 421 9.96 -28.92 -4.08
N PHE A 422 10.02 -29.15 -2.76
CA PHE A 422 11.25 -28.99 -1.99
C PHE A 422 12.33 -30.01 -2.39
N ASP A 423 11.98 -31.29 -2.48
CA ASP A 423 12.90 -32.36 -2.89
C ASP A 423 13.54 -32.07 -4.25
N GLN A 424 12.74 -31.63 -5.23
CA GLN A 424 13.26 -31.33 -6.58
C GLN A 424 14.17 -30.09 -6.55
N ALA A 425 13.78 -29.03 -5.82
CA ALA A 425 14.56 -27.80 -5.73
C ALA A 425 15.91 -28.04 -5.04
N PHE A 426 15.93 -28.84 -3.96
CA PHE A 426 17.18 -29.22 -3.28
C PHE A 426 18.12 -30.01 -4.18
N LYS A 427 17.61 -31.02 -4.91
CA LYS A 427 18.43 -31.81 -5.85
C LYS A 427 18.99 -30.97 -7.00
N ALA A 428 18.19 -30.04 -7.52
CA ALA A 428 18.61 -29.14 -8.58
C ALA A 428 19.73 -28.18 -8.11
N ALA A 429 19.63 -27.65 -6.89
CA ALA A 429 20.66 -26.79 -6.30
C ALA A 429 21.95 -27.57 -6.01
N GLU A 430 21.87 -28.81 -5.53
CA GLU A 430 23.05 -29.68 -5.33
C GLU A 430 23.79 -29.97 -6.64
N ALA A 431 23.05 -30.13 -7.75
CA ALA A 431 23.63 -30.37 -9.07
C ALA A 431 24.34 -29.14 -9.67
N GLN A 432 24.13 -27.94 -9.12
CA GLN A 432 24.80 -26.72 -9.57
C GLN A 432 25.88 -26.32 -8.55
N PRO A 433 27.18 -26.50 -8.86
CA PRO A 433 28.21 -26.02 -7.95
C PRO A 433 28.07 -24.49 -7.77
N PRO A 434 28.33 -23.96 -6.57
CA PRO A 434 28.32 -22.52 -6.34
C PRO A 434 29.27 -21.88 -7.35
N THR A 435 28.76 -20.95 -8.15
CA THR A 435 29.58 -20.14 -9.04
C THR A 435 30.49 -19.27 -8.18
N THR A 436 31.65 -19.79 -7.82
CA THR A 436 32.72 -19.01 -7.21
C THR A 436 33.17 -17.98 -8.23
N THR A 437 32.75 -16.73 -8.06
CA THR A 437 33.42 -15.56 -8.63
C THR A 437 34.77 -15.43 -7.95
N THR A 438 35.73 -16.24 -8.39
CA THR A 438 37.13 -16.11 -7.99
C THR A 438 37.59 -14.74 -8.46
N THR A 439 37.78 -13.83 -7.51
CA THR A 439 38.33 -12.50 -7.75
C THR A 439 39.83 -12.67 -8.03
N THR A 440 40.18 -13.14 -9.22
CA THR A 440 41.58 -13.23 -9.63
C THR A 440 42.00 -11.85 -10.14
N THR A 441 42.91 -11.25 -9.39
CA THR A 441 43.71 -10.05 -9.67
C THR A 441 44.45 -10.14 -11.01
N THR A 442 43.73 -10.04 -12.11
CA THR A 442 44.30 -9.96 -13.47
C THR A 442 43.62 -8.86 -14.31
N ALA A 443 42.93 -7.91 -13.67
CA ALA A 443 42.31 -6.76 -14.32
C ALA A 443 43.16 -5.48 -14.25
N MET A 444 44.19 -5.40 -13.39
CA MET A 444 44.98 -4.18 -13.21
C MET A 444 46.24 -4.07 -14.09
N LEU A 445 46.73 -5.15 -14.71
CA LEU A 445 47.96 -5.08 -15.53
C LEU A 445 47.74 -4.94 -17.05
N ARG A 446 46.50 -5.07 -17.56
CA ARG A 446 46.23 -4.95 -19.01
C ARG A 446 46.01 -3.52 -19.50
N SER A 447 45.80 -2.56 -18.60
CA SER A 447 45.55 -1.16 -18.97
C SER A 447 46.82 -0.32 -19.17
N ALA A 448 48.02 -0.86 -18.91
CA ALA A 448 49.27 -0.10 -18.95
C ALA A 448 50.21 -0.43 -20.13
N LEU A 449 49.96 -1.50 -20.91
CA LEU A 449 50.91 -1.98 -21.93
C LEU A 449 50.45 -1.82 -23.38
N LEU A 450 49.28 -1.24 -23.65
CA LEU A 450 48.74 -1.10 -25.02
C LEU A 450 48.89 0.30 -25.64
N ILE A 451 49.58 1.22 -24.98
CA ILE A 451 49.84 2.58 -25.50
C ILE A 451 51.16 2.67 -26.31
N ALA A 452 51.97 1.61 -26.39
CA ALA A 452 53.35 1.71 -26.90
C ALA A 452 53.70 0.94 -28.19
N LEU A 453 52.76 0.36 -28.94
CA LEU A 453 53.07 -0.23 -30.26
C LEU A 453 51.96 0.02 -31.28
N ALA A 454 51.83 1.27 -31.69
CA ALA A 454 51.31 1.63 -33.00
C ALA A 454 52.44 2.38 -33.72
N VAL A 455 53.16 1.70 -34.62
CA VAL A 455 53.80 2.23 -35.85
C VAL A 455 54.69 1.11 -36.44
N THR A 456 54.53 0.91 -37.75
CA THR A 456 55.34 0.15 -38.73
C THR A 456 54.94 -1.29 -39.14
N ALA A 457 54.97 -1.45 -40.47
CA ALA A 457 55.03 -2.66 -41.29
C ALA A 457 53.71 -3.36 -41.68
N ALA A 458 53.08 -2.82 -42.72
CA ALA A 458 52.36 -3.60 -43.72
C ALA A 458 53.36 -4.22 -44.71
N ALA A 459 53.36 -5.54 -44.89
CA ALA A 459 53.50 -6.22 -46.20
C ALA A 459 53.54 -7.74 -46.05
N SER A 460 52.83 -8.40 -46.97
CA SER A 460 53.02 -9.73 -47.55
C SER A 460 52.28 -10.96 -46.96
N THR A 461 51.41 -11.46 -47.85
CA THR A 461 51.07 -12.87 -48.15
C THR A 461 50.06 -13.64 -47.26
N SER A 462 48.80 -13.63 -47.72
CA SER A 462 47.81 -14.73 -47.68
C SER A 462 48.30 -15.97 -48.47
N PRO A 463 47.72 -17.20 -48.38
CA PRO A 463 46.28 -17.47 -48.14
C PRO A 463 45.88 -18.77 -47.38
N GLN A 464 44.71 -18.74 -46.73
CA GLN A 464 43.53 -19.56 -47.02
C GLN A 464 42.53 -19.43 -45.86
N GLN A 465 41.51 -18.58 -46.05
CA GLN A 465 40.37 -18.46 -45.14
C GLN A 465 39.15 -19.14 -45.76
N HIS A 466 38.60 -20.12 -45.06
CA HIS A 466 37.18 -20.46 -45.17
C HIS A 466 36.38 -19.22 -44.78
N LEU A 467 35.65 -18.62 -45.73
CA LEU A 467 34.69 -17.54 -45.46
C LEU A 467 33.56 -18.06 -44.55
N GLN A 468 33.61 -17.76 -43.25
CA GLN A 468 32.38 -17.66 -42.46
C GLN A 468 31.64 -16.41 -42.93
N ARG A 469 30.45 -16.58 -43.52
CA ARG A 469 29.57 -15.45 -43.87
C ARG A 469 29.18 -14.73 -42.56
N GLN A 470 29.66 -13.51 -42.36
CA GLN A 470 29.26 -12.67 -41.24
C GLN A 470 27.84 -12.15 -41.49
N THR A 471 26.90 -12.54 -40.63
CA THR A 471 25.51 -12.07 -40.72
C THR A 471 25.37 -10.77 -39.97
N SER A 472 24.93 -9.71 -40.64
CA SER A 472 24.57 -8.45 -40.01
C SER A 472 23.06 -8.25 -39.98
N VAL A 473 22.50 -7.91 -38.82
CA VAL A 473 21.13 -7.37 -38.73
C VAL A 473 21.24 -5.85 -38.70
N THR A 474 20.63 -5.19 -39.68
CA THR A 474 20.63 -3.73 -39.78
C THR A 474 19.24 -3.19 -39.50
N LEU A 475 19.12 -2.34 -38.48
CA LEU A 475 17.93 -1.55 -38.22
C LEU A 475 18.12 -0.15 -38.79
N ARG A 476 17.11 0.39 -39.45
CA ARG A 476 17.12 1.75 -40.00
C ARG A 476 16.04 2.58 -39.31
N ILE A 477 16.37 3.80 -38.93
CA ILE A 477 15.40 4.75 -38.40
C ILE A 477 15.06 5.75 -39.52
N PRO A 478 13.92 5.60 -40.22
CA PRO A 478 13.54 6.50 -41.29
C PRO A 478 13.08 7.87 -40.75
N ALA A 479 13.12 8.88 -41.61
CA ALA A 479 12.47 10.16 -41.32
C ALA A 479 10.96 9.97 -41.25
N SER A 480 10.30 10.64 -40.30
CA SER A 480 8.85 10.57 -40.12
C SER A 480 8.28 11.92 -39.68
N HIS A 481 6.96 12.05 -39.62
CA HIS A 481 6.30 13.25 -39.10
C HIS A 481 6.64 13.53 -37.61
N LEU A 482 7.03 12.49 -36.85
CA LEU A 482 7.46 12.60 -35.45
C LEU A 482 8.97 12.81 -35.30
N LEU A 483 9.76 12.48 -36.33
CA LEU A 483 11.20 12.66 -36.36
C LEU A 483 11.63 13.08 -37.78
N PRO A 484 11.48 14.37 -38.14
CA PRO A 484 11.69 14.85 -39.51
C PRO A 484 13.14 14.71 -39.98
N ASN A 485 14.09 14.76 -39.02
CA ASN A 485 15.50 14.53 -39.28
C ASN A 485 16.03 13.46 -38.30
N PRO A 486 16.21 12.20 -38.74
CA PRO A 486 16.70 11.14 -37.86
C PRO A 486 18.15 11.38 -37.38
N GLY A 487 18.92 12.27 -38.03
CA GLY A 487 20.28 12.65 -37.62
C GLY A 487 20.36 13.51 -36.36
N VAL A 488 19.22 13.79 -35.71
CA VAL A 488 19.11 14.60 -34.47
C VAL A 488 18.96 13.71 -33.22
N LEU A 489 18.99 12.39 -33.38
CA LEU A 489 18.97 11.48 -32.23
C LEU A 489 20.23 11.67 -31.37
N PRO A 490 20.11 11.62 -30.02
CA PRO A 490 21.26 11.74 -29.13
C PRO A 490 22.34 10.70 -29.48
N PRO A 491 23.63 11.04 -29.40
CA PRO A 491 24.73 10.10 -29.64
C PRO A 491 24.72 8.87 -28.71
N SER A 492 24.03 8.97 -27.56
CA SER A 492 23.82 7.86 -26.63
C SER A 492 22.77 6.83 -27.12
N THR A 493 22.14 7.07 -28.27
CA THR A 493 21.14 6.16 -28.83
C THR A 493 21.82 4.87 -29.28
N HIS A 494 21.32 3.74 -28.80
CA HIS A 494 21.85 2.42 -29.15
C HIS A 494 20.74 1.37 -29.17
N GLY A 495 20.95 0.31 -29.95
CA GLY A 495 20.06 -0.84 -29.99
C GLY A 495 20.61 -1.99 -29.18
N THR A 496 19.72 -2.85 -28.68
CA THR A 496 20.10 -4.13 -28.11
C THR A 496 19.30 -5.27 -28.72
N LEU A 497 19.99 -6.37 -28.98
CA LEU A 497 19.46 -7.62 -29.52
C LEU A 497 19.61 -8.70 -28.44
N SER A 498 18.49 -9.24 -27.96
CA SER A 498 18.45 -10.20 -26.83
C SER A 498 17.76 -11.49 -27.25
N ALA A 499 18.45 -12.63 -27.13
CA ALA A 499 17.87 -13.95 -27.34
C ALA A 499 17.38 -14.55 -26.00
N LEU A 500 16.36 -15.43 -26.07
CA LEU A 500 15.87 -16.15 -24.90
C LEU A 500 16.98 -17.06 -24.34
N GLY A 501 17.54 -16.73 -23.18
CA GLY A 501 18.56 -17.54 -22.50
C GLY A 501 20.00 -17.43 -23.05
N ALA A 502 20.32 -16.44 -23.89
CA ALA A 502 21.67 -16.23 -24.42
C ALA A 502 22.12 -14.75 -24.38
N GLY A 503 23.40 -14.49 -24.67
CA GLY A 503 24.06 -13.19 -24.52
C GLY A 503 23.41 -12.03 -25.29
N ARG A 504 23.57 -10.80 -24.75
CA ARG A 504 23.02 -9.56 -25.30
C ARG A 504 24.03 -8.89 -26.24
N ALA A 505 23.65 -8.65 -27.49
CA ALA A 505 24.45 -7.82 -28.41
C ALA A 505 23.96 -6.37 -28.39
N SER A 506 24.86 -5.40 -28.53
CA SER A 506 24.51 -3.99 -28.61
C SER A 506 25.21 -3.33 -29.80
N ALA A 507 24.49 -2.43 -30.47
CA ALA A 507 25.01 -1.64 -31.58
C ALA A 507 24.73 -0.15 -31.32
N PRO A 508 25.74 0.74 -31.39
CA PRO A 508 25.52 2.19 -31.34
C PRO A 508 24.89 2.69 -32.64
N LEU A 509 24.21 3.85 -32.58
CA LEU A 509 23.68 4.51 -33.76
C LEU A 509 24.83 5.02 -34.64
N THR A 510 24.81 4.65 -35.92
CA THR A 510 25.77 5.13 -36.92
C THR A 510 25.37 6.51 -37.44
N ALA A 511 26.30 7.21 -38.12
CA ALA A 511 26.02 8.48 -38.80
C ALA A 511 24.94 8.39 -39.90
N ALA A 512 24.61 7.17 -40.36
CA ALA A 512 23.56 6.92 -41.34
C ALA A 512 22.18 6.63 -40.69
N ASN A 513 22.03 6.86 -39.38
CA ASN A 513 20.84 6.53 -38.59
C ASN A 513 20.46 5.04 -38.66
N THR A 514 21.48 4.18 -38.68
CA THR A 514 21.32 2.73 -38.64
C THR A 514 21.96 2.14 -37.41
N LEU A 515 21.44 1.00 -36.96
CA LEU A 515 22.03 0.16 -35.92
C LEU A 515 22.43 -1.16 -36.57
N VAL A 516 23.73 -1.46 -36.59
CA VAL A 516 24.27 -2.63 -37.29
C VAL A 516 24.81 -3.62 -36.26
N PHE A 517 24.11 -4.75 -36.10
CA PHE A 517 24.54 -5.85 -35.27
C PHE A 517 25.30 -6.85 -36.15
N GLY A 518 26.61 -6.98 -35.96
CA GLY A 518 27.43 -7.97 -36.68
C GLY A 518 27.42 -9.34 -36.01
N ASN A 519 27.72 -10.38 -36.79
CA ASN A 519 27.86 -11.77 -36.34
C ASN A 519 26.62 -12.34 -35.61
N VAL A 520 25.42 -12.03 -36.10
CA VAL A 520 24.17 -12.54 -35.53
C VAL A 520 23.90 -13.97 -36.01
N SER A 521 23.88 -14.93 -35.09
CA SER A 521 23.56 -16.34 -35.39
C SER A 521 22.09 -16.51 -35.75
N ALA A 522 21.75 -17.63 -36.40
CA ALA A 522 20.35 -18.01 -36.59
C ALA A 522 19.62 -18.13 -35.24
N GLY A 523 18.40 -17.61 -35.14
CA GLY A 523 17.63 -17.54 -33.89
C GLY A 523 16.57 -16.44 -33.86
N SER A 524 15.76 -16.43 -32.81
CA SER A 524 14.77 -15.39 -32.52
C SER A 524 15.30 -14.41 -31.49
N TYR A 525 15.16 -13.12 -31.78
CA TYR A 525 15.70 -12.05 -30.96
C TYR A 525 14.66 -10.98 -30.69
N LEU A 526 14.69 -10.43 -29.47
CA LEU A 526 13.97 -9.21 -29.12
C LEU A 526 14.90 -8.01 -29.30
N VAL A 527 14.38 -6.96 -29.93
CA VAL A 527 15.11 -5.78 -30.32
C VAL A 527 14.50 -4.56 -29.65
N ASP A 528 15.34 -3.86 -28.88
CA ASP A 528 14.99 -2.60 -28.24
C ASP A 528 15.93 -1.48 -28.69
N VAL A 529 15.35 -0.34 -29.06
CA VAL A 529 16.10 0.90 -29.33
C VAL A 529 16.00 1.81 -28.11
N HIS A 530 17.15 2.05 -27.49
CA HIS A 530 17.29 2.90 -26.31
C HIS A 530 17.67 4.31 -26.75
N CYS A 531 16.76 5.26 -26.58
CA CYS A 531 16.98 6.67 -26.87
C CYS A 531 16.46 7.52 -25.72
N ALA A 532 17.15 8.62 -25.41
CA ALA A 532 16.72 9.53 -24.33
C ALA A 532 15.49 10.36 -24.71
N THR A 533 15.33 10.71 -25.99
CA THR A 533 14.31 11.68 -26.42
C THR A 533 13.07 11.04 -27.05
N HIS A 534 13.20 9.85 -27.66
CA HIS A 534 12.12 9.20 -28.41
C HIS A 534 11.90 7.75 -27.99
N ALA A 535 10.66 7.29 -28.11
CA ALA A 535 10.27 5.89 -27.95
C ALA A 535 10.09 5.24 -29.32
N PHE A 536 10.45 3.96 -29.41
CA PHE A 536 10.40 3.16 -30.64
C PHE A 536 9.57 1.90 -30.40
N ALA A 537 8.93 1.40 -31.46
CA ALA A 537 8.19 0.15 -31.40
C ALA A 537 9.17 -1.01 -31.09
N PRO A 538 8.87 -1.89 -30.12
CA PRO A 538 9.69 -3.06 -29.87
C PRO A 538 9.54 -4.04 -31.04
N LEU A 539 10.62 -4.69 -31.42
CA LEU A 539 10.66 -5.59 -32.57
C LEU A 539 11.09 -6.99 -32.14
N ARG A 540 10.47 -8.01 -32.74
CA ARG A 540 11.01 -9.38 -32.77
C ARG A 540 11.63 -9.62 -34.13
N VAL A 541 12.85 -10.15 -34.16
CA VAL A 541 13.58 -10.49 -35.38
C VAL A 541 13.92 -11.97 -35.36
N ASP A 542 13.45 -12.72 -36.36
CA ASP A 542 13.83 -14.11 -36.58
C ASP A 542 14.85 -14.16 -37.73
N VAL A 543 16.04 -14.68 -37.44
CA VAL A 543 17.11 -14.90 -38.41
C VAL A 543 17.11 -16.40 -38.73
N VAL A 544 16.78 -16.76 -39.97
CA VAL A 544 16.62 -18.15 -40.42
C VAL A 544 17.57 -18.44 -41.57
N GLU A 545 18.22 -19.60 -41.57
CA GLU A 545 19.00 -20.06 -42.72
C GLU A 545 18.07 -20.35 -43.91
N ARG A 546 18.31 -19.72 -45.08
CA ARG A 546 17.78 -20.28 -46.33
C ARG A 546 18.67 -21.48 -46.66
N GLY A 547 18.06 -22.57 -47.13
CA GLY A 547 18.74 -23.83 -47.45
C GLY A 547 20.00 -23.68 -48.31
N GLU A 548 20.78 -24.76 -48.40
CA GLU A 548 22.14 -24.85 -48.95
C GLU A 548 22.45 -23.83 -50.07
N GLY A 549 23.10 -22.73 -49.69
CA GLY A 549 23.76 -21.79 -50.61
C GLY A 549 23.32 -20.32 -50.54
N ASP A 550 22.08 -20.03 -50.11
CA ASP A 550 21.40 -18.76 -50.48
C ASP A 550 21.17 -17.74 -49.35
N GLY A 551 22.02 -17.76 -48.32
CA GLY A 551 22.09 -16.69 -47.31
C GLY A 551 21.03 -16.79 -46.20
N LEU A 552 21.01 -15.81 -45.30
CA LEU A 552 20.09 -15.79 -44.15
C LEU A 552 18.88 -14.91 -44.46
N LEU A 553 17.68 -15.44 -44.19
CA LEU A 553 16.42 -14.71 -44.25
C LEU A 553 16.16 -14.04 -42.89
N VAL A 554 16.09 -12.72 -42.89
CA VAL A 554 15.66 -11.95 -41.73
C VAL A 554 14.18 -11.65 -41.88
N ARG A 555 13.38 -12.00 -40.86
CA ARG A 555 11.97 -11.61 -40.74
C ARG A 555 11.80 -10.80 -39.47
N ALA A 556 11.01 -9.73 -39.53
CA ALA A 556 10.76 -8.86 -38.39
C ALA A 556 9.26 -8.68 -38.15
N TRP A 557 8.88 -8.52 -36.89
CA TRP A 557 7.52 -8.21 -36.46
C TRP A 557 7.57 -7.15 -35.38
N GLU A 558 6.66 -6.18 -35.44
CA GLU A 558 6.39 -5.31 -34.30
C GLU A 558 5.66 -6.12 -33.22
N THR A 559 6.06 -5.97 -31.97
CA THR A 559 5.42 -6.66 -30.83
C THR A 559 4.95 -5.65 -29.78
N PHE A 560 4.35 -6.13 -28.69
CA PHE A 560 3.92 -5.30 -27.58
C PHE A 560 4.72 -5.63 -26.33
N ARG A 561 5.06 -4.61 -25.54
CA ARG A 561 5.77 -4.80 -24.27
C ARG A 561 4.87 -5.58 -23.31
N GLY A 562 5.29 -6.76 -22.89
CA GLY A 562 4.57 -7.62 -21.95
C GLY A 562 3.73 -8.75 -22.56
N ASN A 563 3.80 -8.97 -23.87
CA ASN A 563 3.18 -10.16 -24.49
C ASN A 563 4.08 -11.41 -24.41
N ASP A 564 3.45 -12.59 -24.44
CA ASP A 564 4.13 -13.88 -24.55
C ASP A 564 5.08 -13.93 -25.75
N TRP A 565 6.23 -14.58 -25.59
CA TRP A 565 7.31 -14.64 -26.59
C TRP A 565 6.82 -14.98 -28.00
N ASP A 566 5.80 -15.85 -28.11
CA ASP A 566 5.25 -16.35 -29.37
C ASP A 566 4.22 -15.45 -30.05
N ASN A 567 3.80 -14.36 -29.41
CA ASN A 567 2.88 -13.40 -30.01
C ASN A 567 3.61 -12.45 -30.97
N LYS A 568 3.70 -12.88 -32.23
CA LYS A 568 4.25 -12.09 -33.34
C LYS A 568 3.17 -11.10 -33.79
N GLY A 569 3.36 -9.80 -33.54
CA GLY A 569 2.44 -8.77 -34.03
C GLY A 569 2.60 -8.55 -35.55
N GLU A 570 2.39 -7.32 -36.02
CA GLU A 570 2.40 -7.04 -37.46
C GLU A 570 3.78 -7.26 -38.09
N ALA A 571 3.82 -7.92 -39.24
CA ALA A 571 5.06 -8.17 -39.97
C ALA A 571 5.65 -6.87 -40.54
N VAL A 572 6.96 -6.70 -40.39
CA VAL A 572 7.73 -5.55 -40.89
C VAL A 572 8.59 -6.00 -42.07
N PRO A 573 8.59 -5.27 -43.20
CA PRO A 573 9.50 -5.54 -44.31
C PRO A 573 10.97 -5.51 -43.86
N ALA A 574 11.77 -6.47 -44.33
CA ALA A 574 13.18 -6.60 -43.95
C ALA A 574 14.15 -6.55 -45.15
N ASP A 575 13.65 -6.26 -46.36
CA ASP A 575 14.43 -6.24 -47.59
C ASP A 575 15.38 -5.02 -47.62
N GLY A 576 16.64 -5.23 -47.26
CA GLY A 576 17.67 -4.18 -47.21
C GLY A 576 17.84 -3.49 -45.84
N GLY A 577 17.14 -3.96 -44.80
CA GLY A 577 17.17 -3.44 -43.44
C GLY A 577 15.77 -3.40 -42.80
N ILE A 578 15.68 -3.48 -41.48
CA ILE A 578 14.41 -3.43 -40.75
C ILE A 578 14.14 -1.97 -40.37
N GLU A 579 13.04 -1.39 -40.85
CA GLU A 579 12.66 -0.03 -40.48
C GLU A 579 11.99 -0.01 -39.09
N VAL A 580 12.51 0.82 -38.20
CA VAL A 580 12.00 0.94 -36.83
C VAL A 580 11.05 2.13 -36.75
N ARG A 581 9.80 1.87 -36.35
CA ARG A 581 8.79 2.91 -36.19
C ARG A 581 9.01 3.72 -34.90
N VAL A 582 9.02 5.05 -35.05
CA VAL A 582 9.03 6.00 -33.93
C VAL A 582 7.61 6.11 -33.37
N LEU A 583 7.43 5.82 -32.08
CA LEU A 583 6.13 5.93 -31.41
C LEU A 583 5.82 7.36 -30.95
N GLY A 584 6.84 8.15 -30.67
CA GLY A 584 6.73 9.54 -30.25
C GLY A 584 7.88 10.01 -29.37
N GLU A 585 7.86 11.29 -29.00
CA GLU A 585 8.76 11.82 -27.97
C GLU A 585 8.44 11.19 -26.61
N LYS A 586 9.46 10.88 -25.81
CA LYS A 586 9.29 10.34 -24.46
C LYS A 586 8.64 11.32 -23.47
N ASN A 587 8.29 12.53 -23.91
CA ASN A 587 7.59 13.56 -23.13
C ASN A 587 6.17 13.17 -22.64
N TYR A 588 5.68 11.95 -22.94
CA TYR A 588 4.45 11.37 -22.37
C TYR A 588 4.68 10.21 -21.36
N PHE A 589 5.93 9.79 -21.13
CA PHE A 589 6.29 8.85 -20.06
C PHE A 589 7.33 9.53 -19.15
N MET A 590 6.86 10.08 -18.04
CA MET A 590 7.66 10.95 -17.17
C MET A 590 8.90 10.27 -16.59
N GLU A 591 10.06 10.70 -17.04
CA GLU A 591 11.27 10.77 -16.21
C GLU A 591 11.40 12.22 -15.73
N ARG A 592 11.42 12.43 -14.40
CA ARG A 592 11.53 13.78 -13.80
C ARG A 592 12.85 14.42 -14.21
N SER A 593 12.79 15.45 -15.06
CA SER A 593 13.93 16.34 -15.29
C SER A 593 13.85 17.57 -14.37
N LYS A 594 14.96 17.76 -13.66
CA LYS A 594 15.48 18.95 -12.97
C LYS A 594 14.48 20.09 -12.69
N PHE A 595 14.27 20.30 -11.38
CA PHE A 595 13.56 21.43 -10.78
C PHE A 595 13.87 22.77 -11.48
N ASN A 596 12.85 23.37 -12.10
CA ASN A 596 12.84 24.77 -12.48
C ASN A 596 12.18 25.54 -11.33
N ALA A 597 12.93 26.40 -10.63
CA ALA A 597 12.41 27.14 -9.47
C ALA A 597 11.15 27.95 -9.78
N PHE A 598 10.95 28.37 -11.03
CA PHE A 598 9.76 29.10 -11.46
C PHE A 598 8.55 28.19 -11.77
N SER A 599 8.72 26.86 -11.87
CA SER A 599 7.58 25.95 -12.03
C SER A 599 6.75 25.80 -10.76
N ILE A 600 7.32 26.11 -9.59
CA ILE A 600 6.59 26.22 -8.32
C ILE A 600 5.46 27.25 -8.42
N LEU A 601 5.68 28.37 -9.14
CA LEU A 601 4.67 29.42 -9.32
C LEU A 601 3.52 28.99 -10.25
N LYS A 602 3.69 27.90 -11.02
CA LYS A 602 2.60 27.32 -11.81
C LYS A 602 1.66 26.48 -10.95
N ASN A 603 2.03 26.15 -9.70
CA ASN A 603 1.12 25.51 -8.78
C ASN A 603 0.15 26.56 -8.23
N PRO A 604 -1.16 26.46 -8.55
CA PRO A 604 -2.14 27.48 -8.16
C PRO A 604 -2.22 27.64 -6.64
N MET A 605 -1.94 26.61 -5.84
CA MET A 605 -1.95 26.71 -4.37
C MET A 605 -0.75 27.48 -3.82
N ILE A 606 0.42 27.35 -4.43
CA ILE A 606 1.61 28.10 -4.00
C ILE A 606 1.50 29.56 -4.43
N LEU A 607 0.96 29.80 -5.62
CA LEU A 607 0.63 31.16 -6.08
C LEU A 607 -0.41 31.80 -5.15
N LEU A 608 -1.44 31.07 -4.74
CA LEU A 608 -2.45 31.53 -3.77
C LEU A 608 -1.83 31.84 -2.40
N GLY A 609 -0.88 31.00 -1.96
CA GLY A 609 -0.12 31.21 -0.72
C GLY A 609 0.74 32.47 -0.76
N LEU A 610 1.45 32.73 -1.87
CA LEU A 610 2.26 33.93 -2.06
C LEU A 610 1.39 35.20 -2.16
N VAL A 611 0.28 35.13 -2.90
CA VAL A 611 -0.69 36.25 -2.96
C VAL A 611 -1.27 36.52 -1.57
N SER A 612 -1.61 35.48 -0.81
CA SER A 612 -2.08 35.62 0.57
C SER A 612 -1.01 36.25 1.46
N MET A 613 0.26 35.84 1.35
CA MET A 613 1.36 36.50 2.07
C MET A 613 1.52 37.97 1.70
N CYS A 614 1.44 38.32 0.41
CA CYS A 614 1.49 39.72 -0.03
C CYS A 614 0.33 40.54 0.55
N ILE A 615 -0.87 39.96 0.65
CA ILE A 615 -2.05 40.66 1.20
C ILE A 615 -1.97 40.77 2.73
N PHE A 616 -1.63 39.71 3.44
CA PHE A 616 -1.69 39.67 4.92
C PHE A 616 -0.41 40.17 5.60
N ILE A 617 0.73 40.17 4.91
CA ILE A 617 2.02 40.59 5.48
C ILE A 617 2.58 41.78 4.70
N GLY A 618 2.58 41.72 3.37
CA GLY A 618 3.14 42.77 2.52
C GLY A 618 2.33 44.06 2.55
N MET A 619 1.00 43.97 2.50
CA MET A 619 0.11 45.13 2.44
C MET A 619 0.11 45.93 3.75
N PRO A 620 0.04 45.32 4.95
CA PRO A 620 0.21 46.05 6.21
C PRO A 620 1.58 46.72 6.31
N TYR A 621 2.65 46.02 5.92
CA TYR A 621 4.00 46.59 5.93
C TYR A 621 4.15 47.79 4.98
N LEU A 622 3.52 47.74 3.79
CA LEU A 622 3.51 48.87 2.87
C LEU A 622 2.72 50.05 3.45
N VAL A 623 1.53 49.81 3.99
CA VAL A 623 0.69 50.85 4.60
C VAL A 623 1.37 51.52 5.80
N ASP A 624 2.10 50.76 6.61
CA ASP A 624 2.83 51.29 7.76
C ASP A 624 4.08 52.09 7.38
N ASN A 625 4.60 51.90 6.16
CA ASN A 625 5.75 52.63 5.63
C ASN A 625 5.38 53.63 4.51
N MET A 626 4.09 53.87 4.26
CA MET A 626 3.64 54.92 3.34
C MET A 626 3.84 56.29 3.98
N ASP A 627 4.17 57.29 3.15
CA ASP A 627 4.17 58.66 3.61
C ASP A 627 2.74 59.10 4.05
N PRO A 628 2.62 60.11 4.92
CA PRO A 628 1.35 60.48 5.51
C PRO A 628 0.30 60.96 4.49
N GLU A 629 0.74 61.58 3.39
CA GLU A 629 -0.16 62.11 2.36
C GLU A 629 -0.75 60.98 1.50
N MET A 630 0.06 60.01 1.06
CA MET A 630 -0.42 58.84 0.33
C MET A 630 -1.27 57.93 1.21
N ARG A 631 -0.97 57.82 2.51
CA ARG A 631 -1.78 57.02 3.45
C ARG A 631 -3.18 57.60 3.59
N ALA A 632 -3.28 58.93 3.70
CA ALA A 632 -4.58 59.62 3.74
C ALA A 632 -5.38 59.42 2.45
N GLU A 633 -4.73 59.52 1.27
CA GLU A 633 -5.39 59.28 -0.02
C GLU A 633 -5.84 57.80 -0.17
N TRP A 634 -5.03 56.85 0.30
CA TRP A 634 -5.37 55.42 0.29
C TRP A 634 -6.56 55.11 1.20
N GLU A 635 -6.60 55.66 2.42
CA GLU A 635 -7.71 55.49 3.35
C GLU A 635 -9.02 56.12 2.85
N GLU A 636 -8.94 57.24 2.14
CA GLU A 636 -10.11 57.87 1.51
C GLU A 636 -10.68 57.02 0.37
N ARG A 637 -9.81 56.44 -0.47
CA ARG A 637 -10.24 55.52 -1.54
C ARG A 637 -10.88 54.23 -1.02
N GLN A 638 -10.42 53.71 0.13
CA GLN A 638 -10.99 52.52 0.76
C GLN A 638 -12.43 52.70 1.25
N LYS A 639 -12.84 53.94 1.59
CA LYS A 639 -14.24 54.24 2.00
C LYS A 639 -15.25 54.05 0.87
N THR A 640 -14.80 54.14 -0.38
CA THR A 640 -15.65 53.97 -1.58
C THR A 640 -15.57 52.57 -2.20
N ASN A 641 -14.77 51.65 -1.63
CA ASN A 641 -14.51 50.35 -2.24
C ASN A 641 -15.58 49.30 -1.82
N PRO A 642 -16.40 48.79 -2.76
CA PRO A 642 -17.51 47.88 -2.46
C PRO A 642 -17.09 46.53 -1.87
N MET A 643 -15.81 46.15 -1.93
CA MET A 643 -15.27 44.91 -1.36
C MET A 643 -15.14 44.93 0.18
N ASN A 644 -15.14 46.11 0.82
CA ASN A 644 -14.99 46.20 2.28
C ASN A 644 -16.21 45.69 3.06
N GLY A 645 -17.41 45.70 2.46
CA GLY A 645 -18.59 45.07 3.06
C GLY A 645 -18.51 43.53 3.10
N ILE A 646 -17.74 42.92 2.19
CA ILE A 646 -17.58 41.46 2.09
C ILE A 646 -16.49 40.96 3.05
N MET A 647 -15.40 41.72 3.22
CA MET A 647 -14.32 41.34 4.15
C MET A 647 -14.68 41.54 5.63
N GLY A 648 -15.53 42.52 5.97
CA GLY A 648 -15.98 42.73 7.35
C GLY A 648 -16.79 41.57 7.94
N ALA A 649 -17.48 40.79 7.09
CA ALA A 649 -18.23 39.60 7.50
C ALA A 649 -17.33 38.39 7.81
N ALA A 650 -16.10 38.37 7.30
CA ALA A 650 -15.18 37.24 7.45
C ALA A 650 -14.25 37.35 8.68
N THR A 651 -14.06 38.55 9.24
CA THR A 651 -13.10 38.79 10.35
C THR A 651 -13.75 38.99 11.73
N GLY A 652 -15.08 38.96 11.83
CA GLY A 652 -15.78 38.93 13.12
C GLY A 652 -15.54 40.14 14.03
N GLN A 653 -15.28 41.33 13.48
CA GLN A 653 -15.21 42.55 14.28
C GLN A 653 -16.63 43.07 14.64
N PRO A 654 -16.94 43.32 15.92
CA PRO A 654 -18.20 43.90 16.32
C PRO A 654 -18.19 45.41 16.03
N GLY A 655 -18.96 45.84 15.03
CA GLY A 655 -19.12 47.29 14.75
C GLY A 655 -19.69 47.72 13.40
N ALA A 656 -19.94 46.81 12.45
CA ALA A 656 -20.43 47.20 11.12
C ALA A 656 -21.89 46.77 10.89
N SER A 657 -22.83 47.28 11.70
CA SER A 657 -24.25 47.25 11.37
C SER A 657 -24.60 48.47 10.51
N GLY A 658 -24.45 48.35 9.19
CA GLY A 658 -24.84 49.42 8.27
C GLY A 658 -24.80 48.98 6.82
N GLY A 659 -25.95 48.53 6.30
CA GLY A 659 -26.22 48.52 4.86
C GLY A 659 -26.07 47.18 4.13
N VAL A 660 -26.83 46.15 4.52
CA VAL A 660 -27.12 45.02 3.62
C VAL A 660 -28.59 45.09 3.24
N GLY A 661 -28.91 45.98 2.30
CA GLY A 661 -30.28 46.21 1.86
C GLY A 661 -30.57 45.84 0.41
N ASN A 662 -29.58 45.58 -0.46
CA ASN A 662 -29.86 45.50 -1.90
C ASN A 662 -28.85 44.70 -2.75
N PHE A 663 -28.14 43.72 -2.20
CA PHE A 663 -27.26 42.88 -3.02
C PHE A 663 -28.01 41.64 -3.54
N ASP A 664 -28.41 41.67 -4.81
CA ASP A 664 -29.02 40.54 -5.50
C ASP A 664 -27.94 39.61 -6.08
N MET A 665 -27.64 38.55 -5.32
CA MET A 665 -26.66 37.53 -5.66
C MET A 665 -27.07 36.70 -6.90
N ALA A 666 -28.37 36.60 -7.19
CA ALA A 666 -28.87 35.79 -8.29
C ALA A 666 -28.57 36.45 -9.65
N ALA A 667 -28.66 37.78 -9.74
CA ALA A 667 -28.32 38.54 -10.93
C ALA A 667 -26.82 38.50 -11.28
N PHE A 668 -25.96 38.47 -10.26
CA PHE A 668 -24.51 38.40 -10.43
C PHE A 668 -24.04 37.05 -10.99
N LEU A 669 -24.61 35.95 -10.49
CA LEU A 669 -24.26 34.60 -10.97
C LEU A 669 -24.84 34.28 -12.36
N ALA A 670 -25.89 34.98 -12.78
CA ALA A 670 -26.53 34.80 -14.08
C ALA A 670 -25.86 35.58 -15.23
N GLY A 671 -24.84 36.41 -14.96
CA GLY A 671 -24.04 37.10 -15.99
C GLY A 671 -24.79 38.16 -16.79
N THR A 672 -25.94 38.65 -16.34
CA THR A 672 -26.70 39.68 -17.05
C THR A 672 -26.30 41.07 -16.57
N SER A 673 -25.62 41.83 -17.44
CA SER A 673 -25.27 43.23 -17.18
C SER A 673 -26.52 44.11 -17.21
N ALA A 674 -26.97 44.60 -16.06
CA ALA A 674 -28.00 45.63 -15.98
C ALA A 674 -27.44 46.99 -16.43
N LYS A 675 -28.00 47.54 -17.52
CA LYS A 675 -27.82 48.94 -17.91
C LYS A 675 -28.42 49.86 -16.83
N LYS A 676 -27.69 50.93 -16.50
CA LYS A 676 -28.17 52.07 -15.69
C LYS A 676 -29.48 52.62 -16.28
N GLY A 677 -30.49 52.77 -15.43
CA GLY A 677 -31.74 53.44 -15.77
C GLY A 677 -31.54 54.92 -16.07
N GLY A 678 -32.08 55.37 -17.19
CA GLY A 678 -32.48 56.75 -17.45
C GLY A 678 -34.00 56.85 -17.36
N SER A 679 -34.48 58.00 -16.91
CA SER A 679 -35.88 58.36 -16.71
C SER A 679 -36.73 58.21 -17.97
N ASP A 680 -38.02 57.89 -17.80
CA ASP A 680 -39.16 58.71 -18.23
C ASP A 680 -40.49 57.94 -18.07
N ASP A 681 -41.56 58.73 -18.00
CA ASP A 681 -42.93 58.46 -17.53
C ASP A 681 -43.76 57.43 -18.32
N GLY A 682 -44.83 56.89 -17.68
CA GLY A 682 -46.04 56.47 -18.40
C GLY A 682 -46.83 55.24 -17.91
N ALA A 683 -47.87 55.50 -17.10
CA ALA A 683 -49.23 54.90 -17.10
C ALA A 683 -49.52 53.37 -17.27
N ALA A 684 -50.20 52.83 -16.23
CA ALA A 684 -51.45 52.03 -16.22
C ALA A 684 -51.64 50.76 -17.09
N ALA A 685 -52.03 49.64 -16.44
CA ALA A 685 -53.37 49.01 -16.50
C ALA A 685 -53.42 47.56 -15.95
N ALA A 686 -54.58 47.17 -15.45
CA ALA A 686 -54.90 45.95 -14.71
C ALA A 686 -55.56 44.83 -15.55
N SER A 687 -55.68 43.61 -14.99
CA SER A 687 -56.78 42.61 -15.08
C SER A 687 -56.24 41.17 -14.92
N SER A 688 -56.58 40.42 -13.85
CA SER A 688 -57.68 39.41 -13.72
C SER A 688 -57.65 38.32 -14.80
N VAL A 689 -57.71 37.01 -14.50
CA VAL A 689 -58.90 36.26 -14.06
C VAL A 689 -58.49 34.83 -13.65
N ALA A 690 -59.18 34.29 -12.64
CA ALA A 690 -59.17 32.90 -12.21
C ALA A 690 -60.14 32.04 -13.03
N ASP A 691 -59.91 30.73 -13.16
CA ASP A 691 -61.01 29.75 -13.02
C ASP A 691 -60.51 28.33 -12.69
N SER A 692 -61.48 27.53 -12.29
CA SER A 692 -61.54 26.41 -11.39
C SER A 692 -62.09 25.15 -12.09
N GLY A 693 -62.03 24.00 -11.42
CA GLY A 693 -62.77 22.80 -11.84
C GLY A 693 -62.18 21.51 -11.26
N LYS A 694 -62.56 21.11 -10.04
CA LYS A 694 -63.70 20.25 -9.64
C LYS A 694 -63.44 18.74 -9.69
N THR A 695 -64.01 18.13 -8.65
CA THR A 695 -63.81 16.82 -8.03
C THR A 695 -64.78 15.72 -8.47
N THR A 696 -64.45 14.49 -8.03
CA THR A 696 -65.30 13.38 -7.54
C THR A 696 -65.98 12.39 -8.51
N SER A 697 -65.66 11.10 -8.34
CA SER A 697 -66.52 10.05 -7.72
C SER A 697 -66.30 8.66 -8.33
N GLY A 698 -66.36 7.61 -7.49
CA GLY A 698 -66.36 6.21 -7.94
C GLY A 698 -66.11 5.21 -6.80
N LYS A 699 -67.17 4.72 -6.16
CA LYS A 699 -67.18 3.61 -5.18
C LYS A 699 -67.37 2.25 -5.87
N GLY A 700 -66.85 1.19 -5.25
CA GLY A 700 -67.20 -0.23 -5.47
C GLY A 700 -65.95 -1.10 -5.39
N GLY A 701 -65.86 -2.23 -4.68
CA GLY A 701 -66.76 -3.02 -3.84
C GLY A 701 -65.94 -4.15 -3.19
N GLU A 702 -66.52 -4.82 -2.20
CA GLU A 702 -65.96 -5.96 -1.45
C GLU A 702 -65.53 -7.12 -2.37
N ASN A 703 -64.49 -7.91 -2.02
CA ASN A 703 -64.67 -9.14 -1.24
C ASN A 703 -63.37 -9.98 -1.12
N SER A 704 -63.33 -10.70 0.00
CA SER A 704 -62.43 -11.76 0.47
C SER A 704 -61.75 -12.73 -0.54
N ARG A 705 -60.50 -13.14 -0.26
CA ARG A 705 -60.08 -14.51 0.19
C ARG A 705 -58.60 -14.85 -0.06
N LYS A 706 -58.00 -15.37 1.02
CA LYS A 706 -57.09 -16.55 1.13
C LYS A 706 -55.68 -16.54 0.50
N LYS A 707 -54.73 -16.85 1.42
CA LYS A 707 -53.53 -17.70 1.28
C LYS A 707 -52.44 -17.20 0.32
N ARG A 708 -51.33 -16.72 0.88
CA ARG A 708 -50.19 -17.50 1.39
C ARG A 708 -49.31 -16.59 2.24
#